data_AF-A0A386PX30-F1
#
_entry.id   AF-A0A386PX30-F1
#
_cell.length_a   1.000
_cell.length_b   1.000
_cell.length_c   1.000
_cell.angle_alpha   90.00
_cell.angle_beta   90.00
_cell.angle_gamma   90.00
#
_symmetry.space_group_name_H-M   'P 1'
#
loop_
_entity.id
_entity.type
_entity.pdbx_description
1 polymer ?
#
loop_
_entity_poly.entity_id
_entity_poly.type
_entity_poly.pdbx_seq_one_letter_code
_entity_poly.pdbx_strand_id
1 'polypeptide(L)'
;MDFTKEIINLFEKDIANVYKSSPRQSQVQMALDVEDFLVNSLKQIMFIEAPVGTGKTLGVLVPSLLYCNEFRHTITYATATKNLQSQIMNTEVPQLEKLHLVNAGETVLAMGKSNYACLSQLKENESSFLSSRYSEIYNAIVKSKTGSRDELEKVFSIHFADNEWKKISLSNYVGHCSDYLCKGHGYRGEFNRRHTVTVTNHDMIIQSYINEMDQKGPIVPIMGGVMIIDEAHLFDENFLGRIQQELSLGELQKFYEKLDVYGKNGFKDIRNLFDDLYNQNYGKSGRHPITDKIQNDLRSILKSLQSLETIEEDKYSFSFSNSLYNLTTRIGYILNNKEWTCWFSIEDGPCFNMIPNHFYDDLADTIKFFAKGSKVIFLSGTLTATDDPIGELENNWKLEKFKYKSYDTPFNIYNQAYIYVPKGIHDPKYKESHQREVSYELDNICNNVSGGILLLNNSLEMMDSISSAIGKRFQGRKVLKQGEKSNEMLTSEFKRDKNSILLGSGSFFSGFSIPGNALQAVVITSLPFPVPDDPFVQLQQREFGVENKTKFVVLLNMMLKRLEQGIGRLIRQSSDYGIVCIADPRIYTKGYGESIINWMSLNGYNIRHGSESMSLFQKQISGVIENQRNVDEKSYDKKLLNIPNIVRKREKNSSDKLRSTHKKNTGNDDIIVDLKKSANKRVREIRKKYPEAKITLTGFSKVNTIEGLAQVLVDSAFTSGIDRSEFVDILPMPKEKWDSIYPNPRLSGPVIVTRVDD
;
A
#
# COMPACT_ATOMS: atom_id res chain seq x y z
N MET A 1 -5.35 -29.71 -17.36
CA MET A 1 -5.21 -28.67 -18.39
C MET A 1 -3.74 -28.34 -18.50
N ASP A 2 -3.23 -28.09 -19.70
CA ASP A 2 -1.88 -27.54 -19.88
C ASP A 2 -2.02 -26.02 -19.74
N PHE A 3 -1.95 -25.52 -18.50
CA PHE A 3 -2.18 -24.10 -18.16
C PHE A 3 -1.23 -23.18 -18.94
N THR A 4 -0.03 -23.66 -19.24
CA THR A 4 0.91 -22.99 -20.11
C THR A 4 0.30 -22.72 -21.50
N LYS A 5 -0.30 -23.74 -22.12
CA LYS A 5 -0.97 -23.56 -23.43
C LYS A 5 -2.22 -22.69 -23.31
N GLU A 6 -2.94 -22.80 -22.20
CA GLU A 6 -4.13 -21.97 -21.93
C GLU A 6 -3.76 -20.50 -21.83
N ILE A 7 -2.77 -20.14 -21.00
CA ILE A 7 -2.26 -18.77 -20.87
C ILE A 7 -1.79 -18.25 -22.22
N ILE A 8 -0.94 -19.01 -22.93
CA ILE A 8 -0.41 -18.54 -24.22
C ILE A 8 -1.56 -18.33 -25.22
N ASN A 9 -2.51 -19.26 -25.34
CA ASN A 9 -3.65 -19.10 -26.23
C ASN A 9 -4.50 -17.87 -25.85
N LEU A 10 -4.71 -17.65 -24.56
CA LEU A 10 -5.52 -16.55 -24.06
C LEU A 10 -4.88 -15.20 -24.37
N PHE A 11 -3.55 -15.08 -24.27
CA PHE A 11 -2.83 -13.88 -24.70
C PHE A 11 -2.75 -13.73 -26.23
N GLU A 12 -2.46 -14.80 -26.97
CA GLU A 12 -2.29 -14.79 -28.44
C GLU A 12 -3.62 -14.55 -29.19
N LYS A 13 -4.75 -14.99 -28.63
CA LYS A 13 -6.05 -14.95 -29.31
C LYS A 13 -7.04 -14.06 -28.58
N ASP A 14 -7.42 -14.42 -27.36
CA ASP A 14 -8.61 -13.84 -26.73
C ASP A 14 -8.35 -12.40 -26.26
N ILE A 15 -7.27 -12.18 -25.51
CA ILE A 15 -6.81 -10.85 -25.08
C ILE A 15 -6.45 -10.01 -26.30
N ALA A 16 -5.69 -10.56 -27.26
CA ALA A 16 -5.33 -9.83 -28.47
C ALA A 16 -6.56 -9.30 -29.24
N ASN A 17 -7.62 -10.11 -29.31
CA ASN A 17 -8.90 -9.72 -29.93
C ASN A 17 -9.65 -8.66 -29.13
N VAL A 18 -9.71 -8.79 -27.79
CA VAL A 18 -10.43 -7.83 -26.92
C VAL A 18 -9.74 -6.47 -26.88
N TYR A 19 -8.41 -6.45 -26.86
CA TYR A 19 -7.60 -5.22 -26.80
C TYR A 19 -7.22 -4.68 -28.19
N LYS A 20 -7.48 -5.44 -29.26
CA LYS A 20 -7.11 -5.12 -30.65
C LYS A 20 -5.62 -4.80 -30.79
N SER A 21 -4.78 -5.57 -30.11
CA SER A 21 -3.32 -5.38 -30.07
C SER A 21 -2.61 -6.72 -29.94
N SER A 22 -1.43 -6.86 -30.56
CA SER A 22 -0.56 -8.02 -30.37
C SER A 22 -0.05 -8.09 -28.91
N PRO A 23 0.07 -9.29 -28.29
CA PRO A 23 0.65 -9.41 -26.97
C PRO A 23 2.15 -9.04 -26.97
N ARG A 24 2.65 -8.59 -25.84
CA ARG A 24 4.09 -8.30 -25.66
C ARG A 24 4.82 -9.55 -25.15
N GLN A 25 6.07 -9.74 -25.60
CA GLN A 25 6.91 -10.87 -25.14
C GLN A 25 7.05 -10.91 -23.62
N SER A 26 7.41 -9.78 -23.00
CA SER A 26 7.57 -9.62 -21.55
C SER A 26 6.27 -9.89 -20.79
N GLN A 27 5.12 -9.52 -21.38
CA GLN A 27 3.81 -9.71 -20.76
C GLN A 27 3.44 -11.20 -20.66
N VAL A 28 3.63 -11.94 -21.76
CA VAL A 28 3.35 -13.39 -21.78
C VAL A 28 4.36 -14.13 -20.90
N GLN A 29 5.64 -13.75 -20.94
CA GLN A 29 6.66 -14.33 -20.06
C GLN A 29 6.33 -14.10 -18.58
N MET A 30 5.87 -12.90 -18.22
CA MET A 30 5.41 -12.59 -16.86
C MET A 30 4.24 -13.47 -16.45
N ALA A 31 3.25 -13.65 -17.32
CA ALA A 31 2.11 -14.50 -17.02
C ALA A 31 2.51 -15.96 -16.76
N LEU A 32 3.46 -16.48 -17.54
CA LEU A 32 4.01 -17.82 -17.35
C LEU A 32 4.81 -17.96 -16.04
N ASP A 33 5.63 -16.96 -15.72
CA ASP A 33 6.44 -16.97 -14.49
C ASP A 33 5.56 -16.85 -13.22
N VAL A 34 4.50 -16.04 -13.28
CA VAL A 34 3.52 -15.91 -12.20
C VAL A 34 2.77 -17.23 -12.02
N GLU A 35 2.31 -17.86 -13.10
CA GLU A 35 1.64 -19.16 -13.03
C GLU A 35 2.55 -20.25 -12.43
N ASP A 36 3.81 -20.31 -12.84
CA ASP A 36 4.80 -21.23 -12.26
C ASP A 36 5.01 -20.95 -10.75
N PHE A 37 5.07 -19.68 -10.36
CA PHE A 37 5.17 -19.30 -8.95
C PHE A 37 3.95 -19.75 -8.13
N LEU A 38 2.74 -19.54 -8.66
CA LEU A 38 1.49 -19.89 -8.00
C LEU A 38 1.32 -21.41 -7.85
N VAL A 39 1.67 -22.18 -8.89
CA VAL A 39 1.42 -23.62 -8.97
C VAL A 39 2.59 -24.46 -8.42
N ASN A 40 3.81 -24.17 -8.85
CA ASN A 40 4.96 -25.06 -8.62
C ASN A 40 5.85 -24.61 -7.46
N SER A 41 5.85 -23.32 -7.11
CA SER A 41 6.77 -22.81 -6.11
C SER A 41 6.33 -23.13 -4.68
N LEU A 42 7.27 -23.55 -3.83
CA LEU A 42 7.08 -23.60 -2.38
C LEU A 42 7.24 -22.23 -1.71
N LYS A 43 7.83 -21.25 -2.41
CA LYS A 43 7.97 -19.89 -1.90
C LYS A 43 6.61 -19.19 -1.95
N GLN A 44 6.34 -18.36 -0.94
CA GLN A 44 5.06 -17.64 -0.82
C GLN A 44 5.14 -16.17 -1.24
N ILE A 45 6.35 -15.66 -1.50
CA ILE A 45 6.58 -14.26 -1.88
C ILE A 45 7.28 -14.23 -3.24
N MET A 46 6.82 -13.34 -4.12
CA MET A 46 7.45 -13.04 -5.40
C MET A 46 7.55 -11.52 -5.57
N PHE A 47 8.74 -11.04 -5.93
CA PHE A 47 8.98 -9.68 -6.39
C PHE A 47 9.09 -9.67 -7.91
N ILE A 48 8.36 -8.77 -8.54
CA ILE A 48 8.35 -8.53 -9.98
C ILE A 48 8.73 -7.08 -10.24
N GLU A 49 9.88 -6.91 -10.90
CA GLU A 49 10.33 -5.63 -11.43
C GLU A 49 9.97 -5.55 -12.92
N ALA A 50 9.01 -4.69 -13.24
CA ALA A 50 8.45 -4.61 -14.57
C ALA A 50 8.21 -3.14 -14.94
N PRO A 51 9.02 -2.58 -15.87
CA PRO A 51 8.90 -1.20 -16.32
C PRO A 51 7.51 -0.86 -16.86
N VAL A 52 7.24 0.43 -17.00
CA VAL A 52 6.00 0.92 -17.60
C VAL A 52 5.83 0.31 -18.99
N GLY A 53 4.59 -0.05 -19.35
CA GLY A 53 4.30 -0.62 -20.67
C GLY A 53 4.58 -2.11 -20.81
N THR A 54 5.15 -2.80 -19.83
CA THR A 54 5.30 -4.27 -19.88
C THR A 54 3.98 -5.05 -19.86
N GLY A 55 2.85 -4.39 -19.58
CA GLY A 55 1.53 -5.06 -19.47
C GLY A 55 1.30 -5.70 -18.10
N LYS A 56 1.96 -5.17 -17.07
CA LYS A 56 1.93 -5.59 -15.66
C LYS A 56 0.59 -6.16 -15.19
N THR A 57 -0.49 -5.36 -15.27
CA THR A 57 -1.75 -5.73 -14.64
C THR A 57 -2.31 -7.03 -15.19
N LEU A 58 -2.39 -7.17 -16.51
CA LEU A 58 -2.86 -8.42 -17.13
C LEU A 58 -1.86 -9.56 -16.94
N GLY A 59 -0.56 -9.26 -17.01
CA GLY A 59 0.50 -10.24 -16.78
C GLY A 59 0.40 -10.93 -15.42
N VAL A 60 -0.03 -10.23 -14.38
CA VAL A 60 -0.24 -10.83 -13.04
C VAL A 60 -1.67 -11.30 -12.80
N LEU A 61 -2.68 -10.57 -13.28
CA LEU A 61 -4.09 -10.82 -12.94
C LEU A 61 -4.66 -12.03 -13.67
N VAL A 62 -4.30 -12.23 -14.94
CA VAL A 62 -4.77 -13.36 -15.75
C VAL A 62 -4.35 -14.72 -15.17
N PRO A 63 -3.05 -15.01 -14.92
CA PRO A 63 -2.65 -16.28 -14.30
C PRO A 63 -3.23 -16.41 -12.88
N SER A 64 -3.30 -15.32 -12.12
CA SER A 64 -3.92 -15.34 -10.79
C SER A 64 -5.40 -15.74 -10.83
N LEU A 65 -6.17 -15.27 -11.81
CA LEU A 65 -7.57 -15.64 -12.01
C LEU A 65 -7.71 -17.12 -12.38
N LEU A 66 -6.89 -17.61 -13.30
CA LEU A 66 -6.87 -19.02 -13.68
C LEU A 66 -6.55 -19.93 -12.48
N TYR A 67 -5.56 -19.54 -11.67
CA TYR A 67 -5.22 -20.20 -10.41
C TYR A 67 -6.39 -20.16 -9.42
N CYS A 68 -6.94 -18.97 -9.13
CA CYS A 68 -7.99 -18.80 -8.14
C CYS A 68 -9.29 -19.50 -8.52
N ASN A 69 -9.66 -19.53 -9.80
CA ASN A 69 -10.85 -20.22 -10.30
C ASN A 69 -10.73 -21.75 -10.14
N GLU A 70 -9.54 -22.33 -10.37
CA GLU A 70 -9.34 -23.77 -10.15
C GLU A 70 -9.36 -24.13 -8.66
N PHE A 71 -8.60 -23.40 -7.83
CA PHE A 71 -8.42 -23.75 -6.42
C PHE A 71 -9.50 -23.13 -5.50
N ARG A 72 -10.49 -22.44 -6.07
CA ARG A 72 -11.52 -21.70 -5.33
C ARG A 72 -10.92 -20.73 -4.31
N HIS A 73 -9.87 -20.02 -4.71
CA HIS A 73 -9.26 -18.91 -3.98
C HIS A 73 -9.82 -17.57 -4.46
N THR A 74 -9.43 -16.49 -3.80
CA THR A 74 -9.77 -15.11 -4.15
C THR A 74 -8.49 -14.30 -4.33
N ILE A 75 -8.61 -13.20 -5.07
CA ILE A 75 -7.52 -12.26 -5.34
C ILE A 75 -7.77 -10.98 -4.56
N THR A 76 -6.77 -10.50 -3.84
CA THR A 76 -6.73 -9.14 -3.30
C THR A 76 -5.70 -8.33 -4.08
N TYR A 77 -6.17 -7.34 -4.85
CA TYR A 77 -5.34 -6.47 -5.67
C TYR A 77 -5.22 -5.11 -5.00
N ALA A 78 -4.12 -4.86 -4.29
CA ALA A 78 -3.83 -3.62 -3.62
C ALA A 78 -2.96 -2.72 -4.52
N THR A 79 -3.45 -1.51 -4.77
CA THR A 79 -2.76 -0.48 -5.56
C THR A 79 -2.26 0.66 -4.67
N ALA A 80 -1.30 1.44 -5.16
CA ALA A 80 -0.88 2.65 -4.44
C ALA A 80 -1.82 3.86 -4.63
N THR A 81 -2.60 3.94 -5.72
CA THR A 81 -3.38 5.16 -6.03
C THR A 81 -4.81 4.87 -6.48
N LYS A 82 -5.73 5.80 -6.20
CA LYS A 82 -7.13 5.73 -6.66
C LYS A 82 -7.27 5.72 -8.18
N ASN A 83 -6.35 6.35 -8.90
CA ASN A 83 -6.33 6.36 -10.36
C ASN A 83 -6.10 4.94 -10.91
N LEU A 84 -5.15 4.20 -10.35
CA LEU A 84 -4.90 2.79 -10.72
C LEU A 84 -6.11 1.90 -10.39
N GLN A 85 -6.73 2.08 -9.22
CA GLN A 85 -7.98 1.36 -8.88
C GLN A 85 -9.07 1.59 -9.91
N SER A 86 -9.26 2.85 -10.29
CA SER A 86 -10.28 3.23 -11.27
C SER A 86 -9.98 2.66 -12.65
N GLN A 87 -8.70 2.56 -13.04
CA GLN A 87 -8.29 1.92 -14.28
C GLN A 87 -8.65 0.42 -14.27
N ILE A 88 -8.28 -0.29 -13.20
CA ILE A 88 -8.59 -1.73 -13.05
C ILE A 88 -10.10 -1.95 -13.13
N MET A 89 -10.88 -1.19 -12.35
CA MET A 89 -12.33 -1.40 -12.24
C MET A 89 -13.11 -0.99 -13.49
N ASN A 90 -12.74 0.11 -14.15
CA ASN A 90 -13.52 0.65 -15.26
C ASN A 90 -13.04 0.18 -16.64
N THR A 91 -11.81 -0.35 -16.74
CA THR A 91 -11.23 -0.77 -18.02
C THR A 91 -10.95 -2.27 -18.03
N GLU A 92 -10.14 -2.74 -17.09
CA GLU A 92 -9.59 -4.10 -17.14
C GLU A 92 -10.61 -5.16 -16.70
N VAL A 93 -11.33 -4.93 -15.59
CA VAL A 93 -12.38 -5.85 -15.10
C VAL A 93 -13.47 -6.10 -16.16
N PRO A 94 -14.06 -5.07 -16.83
CA PRO A 94 -15.01 -5.30 -17.92
C PRO A 94 -14.44 -6.11 -19.09
N GLN A 95 -13.13 -6.00 -19.36
CA GLN A 95 -12.46 -6.79 -20.38
C GLN A 95 -12.26 -8.24 -19.92
N LEU A 96 -11.94 -8.47 -18.65
CA LEU A 96 -11.84 -9.81 -18.06
C LEU A 96 -13.21 -10.51 -17.97
N GLU A 97 -14.29 -9.76 -17.75
CA GLU A 97 -15.68 -10.26 -17.83
C GLU A 97 -16.02 -10.74 -19.26
N LYS A 98 -15.63 -9.98 -20.29
CA LYS A 98 -15.79 -10.38 -21.70
C LYS A 98 -15.00 -11.64 -22.06
N LEU A 99 -13.88 -11.88 -21.37
CA LEU A 99 -13.04 -13.07 -21.51
C LEU A 99 -13.56 -14.24 -20.66
N HIS A 100 -14.65 -14.07 -19.91
CA HIS A 100 -15.21 -15.06 -18.99
C HIS A 100 -14.22 -15.54 -17.90
N LEU A 101 -13.24 -14.69 -17.54
CA LEU A 101 -12.29 -14.98 -16.47
C LEU A 101 -12.83 -14.58 -15.08
N VAL A 102 -13.76 -13.64 -15.05
CA VAL A 102 -14.49 -13.19 -13.86
C VAL A 102 -15.96 -13.03 -14.22
N ASN A 103 -16.88 -13.44 -13.35
CA ASN A 103 -18.31 -13.22 -13.58
C ASN A 103 -18.72 -11.81 -13.12
N ALA A 104 -19.75 -11.27 -13.79
CA ALA A 104 -20.33 -10.00 -13.41
C ALA A 104 -20.79 -10.01 -11.94
N GLY A 105 -20.28 -9.05 -11.16
CA GLY A 105 -20.60 -8.92 -9.73
C GLY A 105 -19.70 -9.72 -8.78
N GLU A 106 -18.71 -10.48 -9.28
CA GLU A 106 -17.70 -11.14 -8.44
C GLU A 106 -16.49 -10.26 -8.12
N THR A 107 -16.54 -8.98 -8.45
CA THR A 107 -15.50 -8.00 -8.14
C THR A 107 -16.02 -6.89 -7.26
N VAL A 108 -15.25 -6.50 -6.24
CA VAL A 108 -15.56 -5.38 -5.34
C VAL A 108 -14.42 -4.35 -5.34
N LEU A 109 -14.78 -3.06 -5.29
CA LEU A 109 -13.84 -1.96 -5.10
C LEU A 109 -13.92 -1.46 -3.65
N ALA A 110 -12.88 -1.71 -2.86
CA ALA A 110 -12.80 -1.34 -1.47
C ALA A 110 -11.95 -0.06 -1.28
N MET A 111 -12.60 1.06 -0.95
CA MET A 111 -11.93 2.33 -0.66
C MET A 111 -12.09 2.75 0.81
N GLY A 112 -11.33 3.77 1.24
CA GLY A 112 -11.45 4.37 2.58
C GLY A 112 -12.80 5.06 2.82
N LYS A 113 -13.18 5.22 4.10
CA LYS A 113 -14.47 5.80 4.53
C LYS A 113 -14.76 7.17 3.91
N SER A 114 -13.73 7.98 3.70
CA SER A 114 -13.85 9.34 3.13
C SER A 114 -14.42 9.35 1.71
N ASN A 115 -14.46 8.23 1.01
CA ASN A 115 -14.97 8.14 -0.38
C ASN A 115 -16.45 7.81 -0.46
N TYR A 116 -17.14 7.59 0.66
CA TYR A 116 -18.55 7.20 0.70
C TYR A 116 -19.39 8.21 1.47
N ALA A 117 -20.60 8.47 0.99
CA ALA A 117 -21.58 9.28 1.68
C ALA A 117 -22.31 8.46 2.76
N CYS A 118 -22.74 9.16 3.81
CA CYS A 118 -23.54 8.64 4.90
C CYS A 118 -24.86 9.40 4.99
N LEU A 119 -25.98 8.68 4.91
CA LEU A 119 -27.31 9.29 5.01
C LEU A 119 -27.57 9.90 6.40
N SER A 120 -27.07 9.27 7.47
CA SER A 120 -27.18 9.84 8.83
C SER A 120 -26.45 11.18 8.94
N GLN A 121 -25.24 11.30 8.38
CA GLN A 121 -24.49 12.56 8.35
C GLN A 121 -25.22 13.64 7.53
N LEU A 122 -25.79 13.28 6.38
CA LEU A 122 -26.60 14.21 5.59
C LEU A 122 -27.80 14.73 6.39
N LYS A 123 -28.52 13.85 7.10
CA LYS A 123 -29.67 14.22 7.95
C LYS A 123 -29.25 15.12 9.13
N GLU A 124 -28.17 14.77 9.83
CA GLU A 124 -27.63 15.56 10.93
C GLU A 124 -27.21 16.96 10.48
N ASN A 125 -26.75 17.09 9.23
CA ASN A 125 -26.33 18.36 8.65
C ASN A 125 -27.41 18.99 7.74
N GLU A 126 -28.68 18.59 7.83
CA GLU A 126 -29.75 19.08 6.95
C GLU A 126 -29.81 20.62 6.89
N SER A 127 -29.65 21.29 8.04
CA SER A 127 -29.64 22.75 8.17
C SER A 127 -28.49 23.45 7.43
N SER A 128 -27.45 22.71 7.04
CA SER A 128 -26.32 23.23 6.24
C SER A 128 -26.61 23.30 4.74
N PHE A 129 -27.77 22.81 4.26
CA PHE A 129 -28.09 22.71 2.85
C PHE A 129 -29.39 23.45 2.51
N LEU A 130 -29.47 23.99 1.30
CA LEU A 130 -30.75 24.41 0.72
C LEU A 130 -31.65 23.17 0.53
N SER A 131 -32.95 23.28 0.77
CA SER A 131 -33.88 22.13 0.70
C SER A 131 -33.86 21.41 -0.65
N SER A 132 -33.68 22.16 -1.76
CA SER A 132 -33.51 21.60 -3.10
C SER A 132 -32.23 20.76 -3.22
N ARG A 133 -31.11 21.28 -2.72
CA ARG A 133 -29.80 20.61 -2.72
C ARG A 133 -29.80 19.37 -1.82
N TYR A 134 -30.39 19.48 -0.63
CA TYR A 134 -30.57 18.33 0.27
C TYR A 134 -31.35 17.19 -0.41
N SER A 135 -32.48 17.53 -1.03
CA SER A 135 -33.33 16.54 -1.71
C SER A 135 -32.61 15.89 -2.90
N GLU A 136 -31.84 16.67 -3.65
CA GLU A 136 -31.00 16.18 -4.76
C GLU A 136 -29.97 15.15 -4.26
N ILE A 137 -29.19 15.50 -3.23
CA ILE A 137 -28.16 14.63 -2.66
C ILE A 137 -28.78 13.37 -2.04
N TYR A 138 -29.84 13.53 -1.25
CA TYR A 138 -30.54 12.40 -0.60
C TYR A 138 -31.02 11.38 -1.64
N ASN A 139 -31.71 11.86 -2.69
CA ASN A 139 -32.23 11.00 -3.75
C ASN A 139 -31.11 10.28 -4.50
N ALA A 140 -30.00 10.95 -4.77
CA ALA A 140 -28.87 10.32 -5.43
C ALA A 140 -28.20 9.25 -4.56
N ILE A 141 -27.98 9.51 -3.26
CA ILE A 141 -27.41 8.50 -2.35
C ILE A 141 -28.31 7.28 -2.29
N VAL A 142 -29.62 7.43 -2.11
CA VAL A 142 -30.56 6.30 -2.00
C VAL A 142 -30.62 5.48 -3.30
N LYS A 143 -30.55 6.13 -4.48
CA LYS A 143 -30.58 5.49 -5.79
C LYS A 143 -29.24 4.89 -6.23
N SER A 144 -28.13 5.36 -5.65
CA SER A 144 -26.79 4.86 -5.97
C SER A 144 -26.62 3.38 -5.59
N LYS A 145 -25.69 2.70 -6.27
CA LYS A 145 -25.30 1.33 -5.94
C LYS A 145 -24.38 1.30 -4.72
N THR A 146 -23.42 2.23 -4.66
CA THR A 146 -22.32 2.23 -3.69
C THR A 146 -22.36 3.39 -2.71
N GLY A 147 -23.00 4.50 -3.07
CA GLY A 147 -22.93 5.76 -2.32
C GLY A 147 -21.55 6.41 -2.36
N SER A 148 -20.67 6.02 -3.30
CA SER A 148 -19.35 6.63 -3.45
C SER A 148 -19.43 8.02 -4.08
N ARG A 149 -18.51 8.93 -3.72
CA ARG A 149 -18.40 10.27 -4.33
C ARG A 149 -18.33 10.19 -5.86
N ASP A 150 -17.50 9.28 -6.36
CA ASP A 150 -17.25 9.11 -7.79
C ASP A 150 -18.52 8.72 -8.56
N GLU A 151 -19.31 7.80 -8.01
CA GLU A 151 -20.60 7.40 -8.59
C GLU A 151 -21.60 8.58 -8.58
N LEU A 152 -21.69 9.29 -7.46
CA LEU A 152 -22.61 10.44 -7.33
C LEU A 152 -22.24 11.58 -8.30
N GLU A 153 -20.95 11.85 -8.48
CA GLU A 153 -20.45 12.89 -9.38
C GLU A 153 -20.61 12.49 -10.86
N LYS A 154 -20.32 11.25 -11.24
CA LYS A 154 -20.32 10.82 -12.65
C LYS A 154 -21.67 10.32 -13.16
N VAL A 155 -22.39 9.53 -12.35
CA VAL A 155 -23.65 8.90 -12.77
C VAL A 155 -24.83 9.82 -12.49
N PHE A 156 -24.83 10.50 -11.36
CA PHE A 156 -25.92 11.40 -10.95
C PHE A 156 -25.63 12.87 -11.28
N SER A 157 -24.45 13.20 -11.80
CA SER A 157 -24.04 14.57 -12.17
C SER A 157 -24.11 15.58 -11.02
N ILE A 158 -23.90 15.12 -9.78
CA ILE A 158 -23.90 15.97 -8.58
C ILE A 158 -22.46 16.30 -8.21
N HIS A 159 -22.05 17.54 -8.43
CA HIS A 159 -20.70 17.98 -8.07
C HIS A 159 -20.63 18.42 -6.61
N PHE A 160 -19.65 17.92 -5.86
CA PHE A 160 -19.44 18.30 -4.46
C PHE A 160 -18.20 19.17 -4.31
N ALA A 161 -18.33 20.27 -3.57
CA ALA A 161 -17.18 20.95 -2.99
C ALA A 161 -16.63 20.14 -1.81
N ASP A 162 -15.34 20.25 -1.48
CA ASP A 162 -14.74 19.41 -0.42
C ASP A 162 -15.32 19.68 0.98
N ASN A 163 -15.68 20.92 1.27
CA ASN A 163 -16.36 21.28 2.52
C ASN A 163 -17.78 20.70 2.58
N GLU A 164 -18.49 20.65 1.46
CA GLU A 164 -19.80 20.03 1.33
C GLU A 164 -19.70 18.52 1.53
N TRP A 165 -18.75 17.88 0.85
CA TRP A 165 -18.50 16.44 0.96
C TRP A 165 -18.14 16.03 2.39
N LYS A 166 -17.31 16.82 3.09
CA LYS A 166 -16.97 16.58 4.50
C LYS A 166 -18.23 16.45 5.37
N LYS A 167 -19.27 17.26 5.16
CA LYS A 167 -20.50 17.20 5.97
C LYS A 167 -21.34 15.94 5.77
N ILE A 168 -21.16 15.23 4.65
CA ILE A 168 -21.94 14.04 4.31
C ILE A 168 -21.08 12.76 4.30
N SER A 169 -19.77 12.89 4.48
CA SER A 169 -18.84 11.77 4.37
C SER A 169 -18.96 10.82 5.55
N LEU A 170 -18.89 9.52 5.25
CA LEU A 170 -18.85 8.45 6.26
C LEU A 170 -17.63 8.59 7.21
N SER A 171 -16.55 9.23 6.77
CA SER A 171 -15.37 9.47 7.62
C SER A 171 -15.64 10.32 8.87
N ASN A 172 -16.67 11.17 8.86
CA ASN A 172 -17.02 12.03 9.98
C ASN A 172 -18.14 11.48 10.86
N TYR A 173 -18.66 10.30 10.52
CA TYR A 173 -19.70 9.65 11.31
C TYR A 173 -19.10 8.97 12.55
N VAL A 174 -19.61 9.34 13.73
CA VAL A 174 -19.21 8.77 15.02
C VAL A 174 -20.37 7.90 15.53
N GLY A 175 -20.16 6.59 15.59
CA GLY A 175 -21.13 5.63 16.12
C GLY A 175 -21.63 4.60 15.10
N HIS A 176 -22.81 4.01 15.37
CA HIS A 176 -23.45 3.02 14.49
C HIS A 176 -24.48 3.69 13.59
N CYS A 177 -24.37 3.53 12.27
CA CYS A 177 -25.33 4.12 11.32
C CYS A 177 -26.68 3.44 11.47
N SER A 178 -27.72 4.18 11.82
CA SER A 178 -29.07 3.65 11.99
C SER A 178 -29.88 3.60 10.68
N ASP A 179 -29.36 4.21 9.61
CA ASP A 179 -30.06 4.29 8.33
C ASP A 179 -29.77 3.07 7.43
N TYR A 180 -30.76 2.20 7.27
CA TYR A 180 -30.68 0.99 6.45
C TYR A 180 -30.62 1.28 4.93
N LEU A 181 -31.02 2.47 4.49
CA LEU A 181 -30.90 2.91 3.10
C LEU A 181 -29.50 3.46 2.78
N CYS A 182 -28.63 3.57 3.80
CA CYS A 182 -27.30 4.15 3.65
C CYS A 182 -26.38 3.27 2.78
N LYS A 183 -26.37 3.55 1.47
CA LYS A 183 -25.57 2.82 0.47
C LYS A 183 -24.08 2.76 0.80
N GLY A 184 -23.50 3.83 1.35
CA GLY A 184 -22.08 3.84 1.76
C GLY A 184 -21.75 2.78 2.81
N HIS A 185 -22.52 2.69 3.89
CA HIS A 185 -22.34 1.64 4.91
C HIS A 185 -22.66 0.25 4.36
N GLY A 186 -23.77 0.12 3.63
CA GLY A 186 -24.17 -1.15 3.02
C GLY A 186 -23.10 -1.72 2.09
N TYR A 187 -22.57 -0.90 1.18
CA TYR A 187 -21.53 -1.31 0.24
C TYR A 187 -20.21 -1.65 0.92
N ARG A 188 -19.79 -0.87 1.94
CA ARG A 188 -18.61 -1.21 2.75
C ARG A 188 -18.75 -2.55 3.49
N GLY A 189 -19.97 -2.91 3.88
CA GLY A 189 -20.27 -4.22 4.47
C GLY A 189 -20.02 -5.41 3.52
N GLU A 190 -19.89 -5.15 2.21
CA GLU A 190 -19.57 -6.17 1.21
C GLU A 190 -18.06 -6.44 1.09
N PHE A 191 -17.17 -5.57 1.60
CA PHE A 191 -15.74 -5.62 1.30
C PHE A 191 -15.06 -6.93 1.73
N ASN A 192 -15.39 -7.43 2.92
CA ASN A 192 -14.83 -8.67 3.45
C ASN A 192 -15.66 -9.91 3.10
N ARG A 193 -16.64 -9.79 2.19
CA ARG A 193 -17.33 -10.96 1.64
C ARG A 193 -16.46 -11.64 0.60
N ARG A 194 -16.85 -12.85 0.23
CA ARG A 194 -16.13 -13.65 -0.77
C ARG A 194 -16.42 -13.11 -2.17
N HIS A 195 -15.46 -12.38 -2.71
CA HIS A 195 -15.40 -11.94 -4.11
C HIS A 195 -14.24 -12.66 -4.81
N THR A 196 -14.36 -12.92 -6.11
CA THR A 196 -13.24 -13.46 -6.90
C THR A 196 -12.08 -12.47 -6.91
N VAL A 197 -12.37 -11.17 -7.04
CA VAL A 197 -11.37 -10.09 -6.99
C VAL A 197 -11.82 -8.97 -6.05
N THR A 198 -10.95 -8.61 -5.10
CA THR A 198 -11.10 -7.40 -4.28
C THR A 198 -10.03 -6.39 -4.68
N VAL A 199 -10.42 -5.30 -5.35
CA VAL A 199 -9.52 -4.20 -5.70
C VAL A 199 -9.51 -3.18 -4.58
N THR A 200 -8.33 -2.79 -4.10
CA THR A 200 -8.16 -1.95 -2.91
C THR A 200 -6.86 -1.14 -2.98
N ASN A 201 -6.46 -0.48 -1.89
CA ASN A 201 -5.14 0.15 -1.73
C ASN A 201 -4.30 -0.48 -0.62
N HIS A 202 -3.02 -0.09 -0.57
CA HIS A 202 -2.07 -0.47 0.48
C HIS A 202 -2.63 -0.17 1.88
N ASP A 203 -3.15 1.05 2.08
CA ASP A 203 -3.73 1.47 3.36
C ASP A 203 -4.76 0.50 3.93
N MET A 204 -5.67 0.01 3.08
CA MET A 204 -6.77 -0.86 3.50
C MET A 204 -6.29 -2.28 3.83
N ILE A 205 -5.28 -2.81 3.13
CA ILE A 205 -4.70 -4.12 3.48
C ILE A 205 -3.87 -4.03 4.77
N ILE A 206 -3.16 -2.94 4.98
CA ILE A 206 -2.37 -2.69 6.19
C ILE A 206 -3.31 -2.51 7.39
N GLN A 207 -4.37 -1.71 7.24
CA GLN A 207 -5.39 -1.56 8.28
C GLN A 207 -6.12 -2.89 8.56
N SER A 208 -6.34 -3.72 7.54
CA SER A 208 -6.94 -5.04 7.72
C SER A 208 -6.04 -5.97 8.53
N TYR A 209 -4.72 -5.89 8.34
CA TYR A 209 -3.75 -6.59 9.17
C TYR A 209 -3.78 -6.10 10.62
N ILE A 210 -3.71 -4.78 10.84
CA ILE A 210 -3.77 -4.18 12.18
C ILE A 210 -5.05 -4.62 12.91
N ASN A 211 -6.20 -4.57 12.22
CA ASN A 211 -7.46 -5.01 12.81
C ASN A 211 -7.48 -6.51 13.14
N GLU A 212 -6.81 -7.36 12.35
CA GLU A 212 -6.66 -8.79 12.66
C GLU A 212 -5.80 -8.99 13.90
N MET A 213 -4.70 -8.26 14.04
CA MET A 213 -3.86 -8.30 15.25
C MET A 213 -4.65 -7.83 16.50
N ASP A 214 -5.54 -6.87 16.32
CA ASP A 214 -6.47 -6.36 17.34
C ASP A 214 -7.72 -7.23 17.56
N GLN A 215 -7.87 -8.37 16.87
CA GLN A 215 -9.04 -9.27 16.94
C GLN A 215 -10.37 -8.60 16.53
N LYS A 216 -10.32 -7.55 15.71
CA LYS A 216 -11.49 -6.82 15.16
C LYS A 216 -11.97 -7.35 13.80
N GLY A 217 -11.19 -8.23 13.18
CA GLY A 217 -11.46 -8.76 11.84
C GLY A 217 -11.03 -7.79 10.73
N PRO A 218 -10.74 -8.29 9.52
CA PRO A 218 -10.13 -7.48 8.48
C PRO A 218 -11.21 -6.68 7.72
N ILE A 219 -10.82 -5.53 7.15
CA ILE A 219 -11.73 -4.71 6.34
C ILE A 219 -11.88 -5.29 4.94
N VAL A 220 -10.78 -5.78 4.38
CA VAL A 220 -10.71 -6.51 3.11
C VAL A 220 -10.01 -7.86 3.33
N PRO A 221 -10.27 -8.88 2.50
CA PRO A 221 -9.61 -10.17 2.64
C PRO A 221 -8.09 -10.01 2.56
N ILE A 222 -7.37 -10.55 3.54
CA ILE A 222 -5.90 -10.65 3.51
C ILE A 222 -5.40 -12.09 3.51
N MET A 223 -6.33 -13.05 3.56
CA MET A 223 -6.11 -14.50 3.53
C MET A 223 -6.95 -15.14 2.41
N GLY A 224 -6.82 -14.61 1.19
CA GLY A 224 -7.67 -14.95 0.03
C GLY A 224 -7.11 -16.05 -0.87
N GLY A 225 -5.79 -16.24 -0.87
CA GLY A 225 -5.07 -17.20 -1.71
C GLY A 225 -4.03 -16.51 -2.58
N VAL A 226 -4.38 -15.39 -3.22
CA VAL A 226 -3.42 -14.53 -3.93
C VAL A 226 -3.57 -13.07 -3.51
N MET A 227 -2.46 -12.42 -3.17
CA MET A 227 -2.38 -11.00 -2.89
C MET A 227 -1.39 -10.34 -3.84
N ILE A 228 -1.84 -9.31 -4.56
CA ILE A 228 -1.02 -8.54 -5.50
C ILE A 228 -0.88 -7.12 -4.91
N ILE A 229 0.35 -6.67 -4.73
CA ILE A 229 0.69 -5.33 -4.22
C ILE A 229 1.40 -4.59 -5.36
N ASP A 230 0.67 -3.69 -6.02
CA ASP A 230 1.12 -2.93 -7.18
C ASP A 230 1.67 -1.54 -6.79
N GLU A 231 2.69 -1.09 -7.51
CA GLU A 231 3.57 0.00 -7.08
C GLU A 231 4.15 -0.24 -5.68
N ALA A 232 4.62 -1.46 -5.45
CA ALA A 232 5.21 -1.94 -4.21
C ALA A 232 6.34 -1.07 -3.64
N HIS A 233 6.97 -0.21 -4.46
CA HIS A 233 7.96 0.77 -3.99
C HIS A 233 7.37 1.85 -3.06
N LEU A 234 6.04 1.96 -2.95
CA LEU A 234 5.35 2.87 -2.01
C LEU A 234 4.81 2.12 -0.78
N PHE A 235 5.06 0.81 -0.66
CA PHE A 235 4.44 0.00 0.38
C PHE A 235 4.98 0.31 1.77
N ASP A 236 6.29 0.54 1.92
CA ASP A 236 6.93 0.88 3.20
C ASP A 236 6.52 2.28 3.68
N GLU A 237 6.45 3.29 2.81
CA GLU A 237 5.92 4.61 3.17
C GLU A 237 4.44 4.56 3.57
N ASN A 238 3.61 3.79 2.87
CA ASN A 238 2.21 3.60 3.26
C ASN A 238 2.07 2.82 4.57
N PHE A 239 2.98 1.89 4.85
CA PHE A 239 3.05 1.17 6.13
C PHE A 239 3.43 2.11 7.26
N LEU A 240 4.47 2.93 7.08
CA LEU A 240 4.87 3.98 8.01
C LEU A 240 3.69 4.86 8.42
N GLY A 241 2.95 5.41 7.45
CA GLY A 241 1.81 6.28 7.71
C GLY A 241 0.66 5.61 8.48
N ARG A 242 0.63 4.28 8.58
CA ARG A 242 -0.42 3.52 9.29
C ARG A 242 -0.02 3.06 10.67
N ILE A 243 1.26 2.74 10.87
CA ILE A 243 1.75 2.23 12.16
C ILE A 243 2.42 3.31 13.00
N GLN A 244 2.74 4.47 12.43
CA GLN A 244 3.23 5.61 13.19
C GLN A 244 2.22 6.01 14.27
N GLN A 245 2.75 6.37 15.43
CA GLN A 245 1.95 7.03 16.46
C GLN A 245 2.07 8.54 16.27
N GLU A 246 1.01 9.26 16.64
CA GLU A 246 0.96 10.71 16.54
C GLU A 246 0.59 11.36 17.89
N LEU A 247 1.19 12.51 18.16
CA LEU A 247 0.81 13.43 19.22
C LEU A 247 0.64 14.82 18.61
N SER A 248 -0.62 15.19 18.36
CA SER A 248 -0.92 16.49 17.76
C SER A 248 -0.81 17.63 18.77
N LEU A 249 -0.43 18.81 18.27
CA LEU A 249 -0.45 20.04 19.06
C LEU A 249 -1.86 20.38 19.56
N GLY A 250 -2.90 20.11 18.77
CA GLY A 250 -4.29 20.30 19.20
C GLY A 250 -4.71 19.36 20.35
N GLU A 251 -4.15 18.14 20.41
CA GLU A 251 -4.38 17.22 21.53
C GLU A 251 -3.72 17.72 22.81
N LEU A 252 -2.46 18.17 22.72
CA LEU A 252 -1.74 18.81 23.82
C LEU A 252 -2.50 20.03 24.36
N GLN A 253 -3.04 20.86 23.47
CA GLN A 253 -3.80 22.05 23.85
C GLN A 253 -5.10 21.68 24.58
N LYS A 254 -5.87 20.72 24.04
CA LYS A 254 -7.10 20.23 24.69
C LYS A 254 -6.80 19.62 26.07
N PHE A 255 -5.66 18.96 26.22
CA PHE A 255 -5.25 18.43 27.52
C PHE A 255 -4.87 19.55 28.49
N TYR A 256 -4.15 20.57 28.03
CA TYR A 256 -3.85 21.78 28.80
C TYR A 256 -5.13 22.48 29.29
N GLU A 257 -6.12 22.67 28.43
CA GLU A 257 -7.41 23.27 28.82
C GLU A 257 -8.13 22.45 29.90
N LYS A 258 -8.01 21.11 29.87
CA LYS A 258 -8.55 20.24 30.93
C LYS A 258 -7.80 20.40 32.25
N LEU A 259 -6.49 20.66 32.23
CA LEU A 259 -5.68 20.86 33.43
C LEU A 259 -6.03 22.15 34.17
N ASP A 260 -6.39 23.20 33.42
CA ASP A 260 -6.81 24.50 33.96
C ASP A 260 -8.09 24.35 34.82
N VAL A 261 -9.02 23.48 34.40
CA VAL A 261 -10.22 23.12 35.17
C VAL A 261 -9.90 22.54 36.56
N TYR A 262 -8.74 21.89 36.72
CA TYR A 262 -8.29 21.34 38.01
C TYR A 262 -7.42 22.33 38.81
N GLY A 263 -7.35 23.60 38.41
CA GLY A 263 -6.68 24.67 39.15
C GLY A 263 -5.15 24.62 39.10
N LYS A 264 -4.57 23.86 38.16
CA LYS A 264 -3.11 23.77 37.99
C LYS A 264 -2.66 24.76 36.90
N ASN A 265 -2.44 26.02 37.31
CA ASN A 265 -1.87 27.12 36.49
C ASN A 265 -0.41 26.88 36.01
N GLY A 266 0.02 25.63 35.85
CA GLY A 266 1.41 25.20 35.94
C GLY A 266 2.05 24.67 34.66
N PHE A 267 1.44 24.81 33.49
CA PHE A 267 2.01 24.28 32.23
C PHE A 267 2.38 25.39 31.24
N LYS A 268 3.03 26.46 31.73
CA LYS A 268 3.65 27.47 30.87
C LYS A 268 4.59 26.84 29.84
N ASP A 269 5.24 25.73 30.18
CA ASP A 269 6.15 25.02 29.29
C ASP A 269 5.44 24.45 28.05
N ILE A 270 4.18 23.99 28.18
CA ILE A 270 3.38 23.56 27.01
C ILE A 270 3.10 24.77 26.10
N ARG A 271 2.76 25.91 26.70
CA ARG A 271 2.53 27.17 25.95
C ARG A 271 3.81 27.66 25.27
N ASN A 272 4.93 27.64 25.97
CA ASN A 272 6.23 28.01 25.42
C ASN A 272 6.62 27.10 24.26
N LEU A 273 6.39 25.78 24.39
CA LEU A 273 6.60 24.83 23.31
C LEU A 273 5.72 25.16 22.09
N PHE A 274 4.44 25.52 22.29
CA PHE A 274 3.57 25.98 21.20
C PHE A 274 4.14 27.22 20.52
N ASP A 275 4.46 28.26 21.29
CA ASP A 275 4.98 29.52 20.76
C ASP A 275 6.30 29.27 20.01
N ASP A 276 7.19 28.43 20.54
CA ASP A 276 8.45 28.08 19.91
C ASP A 276 8.30 27.30 18.61
N LEU A 277 7.36 26.35 18.55
CA LEU A 277 7.08 25.59 17.33
C LEU A 277 6.39 26.45 16.28
N TYR A 278 5.53 27.38 16.69
CA TYR A 278 4.83 28.29 15.79
C TYR A 278 5.76 29.37 15.23
N ASN A 279 6.74 29.81 16.02
CA ASN A 279 7.74 30.81 15.62
C ASN A 279 8.90 30.22 14.81
N GLN A 280 9.08 28.90 14.82
CA GLN A 280 10.07 28.24 13.96
C GLN A 280 9.60 28.25 12.49
N ASN A 281 10.50 28.66 11.59
CA ASN A 281 10.28 28.57 10.16
C ASN A 281 10.44 27.12 9.67
N TYR A 282 9.49 26.27 10.03
CA TYR A 282 9.32 24.98 9.39
C TYR A 282 8.84 25.18 7.95
N GLY A 283 9.32 24.34 7.03
CA GLY A 283 8.80 24.32 5.68
C GLY A 283 7.33 23.89 5.65
N LYS A 284 6.66 24.06 4.51
CA LYS A 284 5.26 23.64 4.34
C LYS A 284 5.07 22.10 4.39
N SER A 285 6.13 21.31 4.29
CA SER A 285 6.08 19.84 4.28
C SER A 285 7.42 19.23 4.74
N GLY A 286 7.38 17.93 5.07
CA GLY A 286 8.55 17.13 5.42
C GLY A 286 8.62 16.69 6.89
N ARG A 287 9.63 15.87 7.19
CA ARG A 287 9.91 15.34 8.54
C ARG A 287 11.04 16.14 9.18
N HIS A 288 10.71 16.94 10.20
CA HIS A 288 11.67 17.80 10.88
C HIS A 288 12.25 17.12 12.13
N PRO A 289 13.57 17.04 12.31
CA PRO A 289 14.18 16.49 13.52
C PRO A 289 13.73 17.17 14.80
N ILE A 290 13.65 16.41 15.88
CA ILE A 290 13.39 16.94 17.23
C ILE A 290 14.68 17.58 17.76
N THR A 291 14.69 18.91 17.87
CA THR A 291 15.85 19.67 18.37
C THR A 291 16.07 19.47 19.87
N ASP A 292 17.29 19.72 20.35
CA ASP A 292 17.62 19.65 21.79
C ASP A 292 16.73 20.57 22.64
N LYS A 293 16.34 21.73 22.09
CA LYS A 293 15.41 22.65 22.74
C LYS A 293 14.04 21.98 22.95
N ILE A 294 13.45 21.43 21.89
CA ILE A 294 12.17 20.72 21.95
C ILE A 294 12.25 19.53 22.92
N GLN A 295 13.35 18.77 22.92
CA GLN A 295 13.55 17.69 23.89
C GLN A 295 13.55 18.20 25.33
N ASN A 296 14.19 19.34 25.61
CA ASN A 296 14.23 19.91 26.96
C ASN A 296 12.85 20.41 27.40
N ASP A 297 12.10 21.04 26.51
CA ASP A 297 10.72 21.47 26.78
C ASP A 297 9.84 20.25 27.09
N LEU A 298 9.90 19.22 26.25
CA LEU A 298 9.17 17.96 26.45
C LEU A 298 9.58 17.24 27.74
N ARG A 299 10.87 17.28 28.15
CA ARG A 299 11.32 16.74 29.46
C ARG A 299 10.71 17.51 30.63
N SER A 300 10.61 18.83 30.54
CA SER A 300 9.98 19.65 31.58
C SER A 300 8.49 19.35 31.69
N ILE A 301 7.81 19.26 30.54
CA ILE A 301 6.39 18.89 30.45
C ILE A 301 6.17 17.49 31.05
N LEU A 302 6.98 16.50 30.67
CA LEU A 302 6.86 15.12 31.16
C LEU A 302 6.98 15.05 32.68
N LYS A 303 8.00 15.71 33.27
CA LYS A 303 8.19 15.75 34.74
C LYS A 303 6.97 16.35 35.44
N SER A 304 6.44 17.43 34.88
CA SER A 304 5.27 18.12 35.42
C SER A 304 4.02 17.23 35.36
N LEU A 305 3.82 16.51 34.25
CA LEU A 305 2.71 15.56 34.09
C LEU A 305 2.83 14.34 35.04
N GLN A 306 4.03 13.78 35.20
CA GLN A 306 4.28 12.65 36.11
C GLN A 306 4.03 13.01 37.58
N SER A 307 4.26 14.27 37.96
CA SER A 307 3.89 14.74 39.30
C SER A 307 2.37 14.73 39.55
N LEU A 308 1.55 14.71 38.50
CA LEU A 308 0.09 14.58 38.63
C LEU A 308 -0.34 13.14 38.88
N GLU A 309 0.36 12.17 38.28
CA GLU A 309 0.11 10.73 38.48
C GLU A 309 0.32 10.33 39.94
N THR A 310 1.28 10.97 40.64
CA THR A 310 1.69 10.60 42.00
C THR A 310 0.82 11.18 43.11
N ILE A 311 0.00 12.21 42.86
CA ILE A 311 -0.65 12.98 43.94
C ILE A 311 -2.13 12.61 44.11
N GLU A 312 -2.85 12.08 43.11
CA GLU A 312 -4.33 12.05 43.16
C GLU A 312 -5.00 10.90 42.35
N GLU A 313 -4.72 9.63 42.65
CA GLU A 313 -5.42 8.48 42.01
C GLU A 313 -6.96 8.53 42.21
N ASP A 314 -7.43 9.06 43.35
CA ASP A 314 -8.86 9.08 43.71
C ASP A 314 -9.64 10.34 43.25
N LYS A 315 -8.96 11.37 42.73
CA LYS A 315 -9.58 12.69 42.47
C LYS A 315 -9.92 12.93 41.00
N TYR A 316 -9.32 12.16 40.09
CA TYR A 316 -9.50 12.33 38.66
C TYR A 316 -10.46 11.28 38.08
N SER A 317 -11.23 11.68 37.07
CA SER A 317 -12.02 10.70 36.32
C SER A 317 -11.11 9.70 35.62
N PHE A 318 -11.55 8.44 35.50
CA PHE A 318 -10.83 7.39 34.77
C PHE A 318 -10.42 7.82 33.35
N SER A 319 -11.28 8.58 32.66
CA SER A 319 -11.00 9.13 31.33
C SER A 319 -9.81 10.11 31.34
N PHE A 320 -9.69 10.94 32.38
CA PHE A 320 -8.57 11.85 32.54
C PHE A 320 -7.28 11.10 32.82
N SER A 321 -7.29 10.15 33.76
CA SER A 321 -6.10 9.34 34.10
C SER A 321 -5.57 8.57 32.89
N ASN A 322 -6.46 7.96 32.09
CA ASN A 322 -6.06 7.31 30.85
C ASN A 322 -5.49 8.30 29.81
N SER A 323 -6.05 9.51 29.72
CA SER A 323 -5.53 10.55 28.83
C SER A 323 -4.13 11.03 29.28
N LEU A 324 -3.92 11.18 30.59
CA LEU A 324 -2.64 11.54 31.19
C LEU A 324 -1.58 10.47 30.90
N TYR A 325 -1.88 9.19 31.17
CA TYR A 325 -0.99 8.07 30.89
C TYR A 325 -0.62 7.96 29.41
N ASN A 326 -1.60 8.09 28.50
CA ASN A 326 -1.34 8.06 27.06
C ASN A 326 -0.47 9.24 26.60
N LEU A 327 -0.59 10.39 27.25
CA LEU A 327 0.22 11.56 26.95
C LEU A 327 1.66 11.42 27.47
N THR A 328 1.83 11.03 28.74
CA THR A 328 3.15 10.82 29.35
C THR A 328 3.93 9.72 28.62
N THR A 329 3.25 8.65 28.23
CA THR A 329 3.82 7.55 27.44
C THR A 329 4.35 8.04 26.08
N ARG A 330 3.55 8.76 25.30
CA ARG A 330 3.98 9.27 23.98
C ARG A 330 5.07 10.32 24.06
N ILE A 331 5.02 11.22 25.05
CA ILE A 331 6.15 12.13 25.31
C ILE A 331 7.41 11.33 25.68
N GLY A 332 7.27 10.26 26.46
CA GLY A 332 8.35 9.31 26.75
C GLY A 332 8.97 8.70 25.51
N TYR A 333 8.16 8.30 24.51
CA TYR A 333 8.65 7.82 23.22
C TYR A 333 9.48 8.87 22.48
N ILE A 334 8.99 10.12 22.39
CA ILE A 334 9.70 11.23 21.73
C ILE A 334 11.07 11.48 22.38
N LEU A 335 11.19 11.28 23.69
CA LEU A 335 12.43 11.50 24.43
C LEU A 335 13.40 10.30 24.40
N ASN A 336 12.97 9.14 23.91
CA ASN A 336 13.74 7.89 23.89
C ASN A 336 14.27 7.56 22.48
N ASN A 337 15.25 8.34 22.02
CA ASN A 337 15.88 8.17 20.69
C ASN A 337 16.57 6.80 20.48
N LYS A 338 16.78 6.01 21.54
CA LYS A 338 17.39 4.67 21.44
C LYS A 338 16.42 3.63 20.90
N GLU A 339 15.13 3.76 21.22
CA GLU A 339 14.09 2.81 20.80
C GLU A 339 13.12 3.41 19.78
N TRP A 340 13.06 4.74 19.70
CA TRP A 340 12.12 5.45 18.82
C TRP A 340 12.86 6.40 17.89
N THR A 341 12.34 6.50 16.67
CA THR A 341 12.66 7.56 15.72
C THR A 341 11.47 8.51 15.68
N CYS A 342 11.72 9.79 15.94
CA CYS A 342 10.67 10.78 16.09
C CYS A 342 10.95 12.04 15.26
N TRP A 343 9.90 12.67 14.76
CA TRP A 343 9.98 13.90 14.00
C TRP A 343 8.74 14.76 14.20
N PHE A 344 8.87 16.04 13.87
CA PHE A 344 7.78 16.99 13.83
C PHE A 344 7.35 17.25 12.38
N SER A 345 6.05 17.35 12.14
CA SER A 345 5.49 17.70 10.82
C SER A 345 4.32 18.66 10.96
N ILE A 346 4.03 19.41 9.90
CA ILE A 346 2.95 20.43 9.86
C ILE A 346 1.93 20.14 8.75
N GLU A 347 2.21 19.18 7.87
CA GLU A 347 1.46 18.94 6.63
C GLU A 347 -0.04 18.67 6.86
N ASP A 348 -0.39 17.83 7.83
CA ASP A 348 -1.77 17.53 8.24
C ASP A 348 -2.14 18.20 9.58
N GLY A 349 -1.47 19.31 9.88
CA GLY A 349 -1.50 20.00 11.17
C GLY A 349 -0.23 19.70 11.98
N PRO A 350 0.14 20.59 12.92
CA PRO A 350 1.34 20.41 13.71
C PRO A 350 1.26 19.17 14.62
N CYS A 351 2.14 18.19 14.40
CA CYS A 351 2.17 16.95 15.19
C CYS A 351 3.59 16.39 15.34
N PHE A 352 3.79 15.68 16.45
CA PHE A 352 4.92 14.78 16.64
C PHE A 352 4.54 13.39 16.14
N ASN A 353 5.42 12.78 15.37
CA ASN A 353 5.27 11.44 14.84
C ASN A 353 6.35 10.55 15.44
N MET A 354 5.99 9.32 15.78
CA MET A 354 6.86 8.37 16.45
C MET A 354 6.75 7.00 15.79
N ILE A 355 7.90 6.39 15.49
CA ILE A 355 7.99 5.03 14.98
C ILE A 355 9.05 4.25 15.76
N PRO A 356 8.83 2.96 16.09
CA PRO A 356 9.87 2.17 16.72
C PRO A 356 11.06 1.96 15.79
N ASN A 357 12.22 1.76 16.38
CA ASN A 357 13.50 1.56 15.69
C ASN A 357 13.65 0.18 15.03
N HIS A 358 12.65 -0.69 15.15
CA HIS A 358 12.52 -2.01 14.51
C HIS A 358 11.45 -1.99 13.41
N PHE A 359 11.26 -0.86 12.74
CA PHE A 359 10.21 -0.63 11.76
C PHE A 359 10.23 -1.66 10.62
N TYR A 360 11.40 -1.96 10.06
CA TYR A 360 11.47 -2.92 8.95
C TYR A 360 11.31 -4.38 9.42
N ASP A 361 11.52 -4.67 10.71
CA ASP A 361 11.18 -5.97 11.27
C ASP A 361 9.65 -6.15 11.32
N ASP A 362 8.93 -5.13 11.77
CA ASP A 362 7.45 -5.12 11.77
C ASP A 362 6.87 -5.21 10.36
N LEU A 363 7.49 -4.51 9.39
CA LEU A 363 7.13 -4.60 7.98
C LEU A 363 7.32 -6.04 7.46
N ALA A 364 8.49 -6.62 7.71
CA ALA A 364 8.79 -7.98 7.28
C ALA A 364 7.84 -9.00 7.90
N ASP A 365 7.49 -8.85 9.18
CA ASP A 365 6.56 -9.73 9.88
C ASP A 365 5.12 -9.58 9.37
N THR A 366 4.70 -8.38 9.01
CA THR A 366 3.44 -8.12 8.31
C THR A 366 3.39 -8.86 6.97
N ILE A 367 4.46 -8.77 6.18
CA ILE A 367 4.54 -9.46 4.87
C ILE A 367 4.55 -10.98 5.05
N LYS A 368 5.30 -11.49 6.04
CA LYS A 368 5.30 -12.92 6.40
C LYS A 368 3.90 -13.37 6.83
N PHE A 369 3.14 -12.52 7.53
CA PHE A 369 1.76 -12.81 7.90
C PHE A 369 0.88 -12.97 6.65
N PHE A 370 0.93 -12.04 5.69
CA PHE A 370 0.23 -12.21 4.42
C PHE A 370 0.64 -13.49 3.69
N ALA A 371 1.94 -13.79 3.68
CA ALA A 371 2.51 -14.98 3.06
C ALA A 371 2.10 -16.31 3.73
N LYS A 372 1.53 -16.29 4.95
CA LYS A 372 0.99 -17.50 5.62
C LYS A 372 -0.33 -17.96 5.01
N GLY A 373 -1.18 -17.04 4.53
CA GLY A 373 -2.49 -17.38 3.98
C GLY A 373 -2.72 -16.93 2.54
N SER A 374 -1.71 -16.40 1.86
CA SER A 374 -1.76 -16.06 0.44
C SER A 374 -0.38 -16.13 -0.21
N LYS A 375 -0.35 -16.42 -1.51
CA LYS A 375 0.77 -16.11 -2.39
C LYS A 375 0.83 -14.60 -2.58
N VAL A 376 1.92 -13.96 -2.17
CA VAL A 376 2.09 -12.50 -2.22
C VAL A 376 2.99 -12.13 -3.39
N ILE A 377 2.50 -11.27 -4.27
CA ILE A 377 3.20 -10.76 -5.45
C ILE A 377 3.37 -9.25 -5.29
N PHE A 378 4.61 -8.80 -5.13
CA PHE A 378 4.98 -7.39 -5.16
C PHE A 378 5.35 -6.99 -6.59
N LEU A 379 4.67 -6.00 -7.13
CA LEU A 379 4.83 -5.53 -8.51
C LEU A 379 5.20 -4.06 -8.50
N SER A 380 6.28 -3.69 -9.19
CA SER A 380 6.67 -2.28 -9.35
C SER A 380 7.60 -2.13 -10.56
N GLY A 381 7.69 -0.92 -11.11
CA GLY A 381 8.65 -0.61 -12.17
C GLY A 381 10.06 -0.28 -11.69
N THR A 382 10.22 0.00 -10.39
CA THR A 382 11.45 0.53 -9.79
C THR A 382 11.61 -0.03 -8.37
N LEU A 383 11.85 -1.33 -8.23
CA LEU A 383 12.05 -1.99 -6.93
C LEU A 383 13.49 -1.90 -6.47
N THR A 384 14.44 -2.08 -7.40
CA THR A 384 15.88 -2.18 -7.10
C THR A 384 16.65 -1.13 -7.87
N ALA A 385 17.86 -0.81 -7.44
CA ALA A 385 18.70 0.21 -8.08
C ALA A 385 20.17 -0.22 -8.21
N THR A 386 20.48 -1.46 -7.83
CA THR A 386 21.84 -2.00 -7.78
C THR A 386 22.01 -3.18 -8.72
N ASP A 387 23.27 -3.54 -8.99
CA ASP A 387 23.62 -4.71 -9.79
C ASP A 387 23.35 -6.05 -9.07
N ASP A 388 22.95 -6.01 -7.80
CA ASP A 388 22.51 -7.16 -7.00
C ASP A 388 21.09 -6.92 -6.44
N PRO A 389 20.05 -7.08 -7.29
CA PRO A 389 18.67 -6.81 -6.88
C PRO A 389 18.17 -7.75 -5.78
N ILE A 390 18.69 -8.99 -5.72
CA ILE A 390 18.26 -9.96 -4.70
C ILE A 390 18.83 -9.55 -3.34
N GLY A 391 20.13 -9.29 -3.24
CA GLY A 391 20.74 -8.82 -2.00
C GLY A 391 20.18 -7.48 -1.52
N GLU A 392 19.82 -6.59 -2.45
CA GLU A 392 19.13 -5.34 -2.12
C GLU A 392 17.75 -5.58 -1.50
N LEU A 393 16.95 -6.48 -2.06
CA LEU A 393 15.63 -6.84 -1.52
C LEU A 393 15.75 -7.57 -0.17
N GLU A 394 16.70 -8.49 -0.04
CA GLU A 394 16.95 -9.20 1.23
C GLU A 394 17.26 -8.22 2.36
N ASN A 395 18.14 -7.24 2.09
CA ASN A 395 18.54 -6.23 3.05
C ASN A 395 17.42 -5.21 3.34
N ASN A 396 16.84 -4.61 2.29
CA ASN A 396 15.92 -3.48 2.43
C ASN A 396 14.50 -3.91 2.86
N TRP A 397 14.13 -5.17 2.65
CA TRP A 397 12.83 -5.69 3.07
C TRP A 397 12.92 -6.71 4.22
N LYS A 398 14.14 -7.10 4.62
CA LYS A 398 14.41 -8.12 5.67
C LYS A 398 13.68 -9.45 5.41
N LEU A 399 13.69 -9.90 4.15
CA LEU A 399 13.04 -11.13 3.68
C LEU A 399 14.06 -12.04 2.99
N GLU A 400 14.10 -13.34 3.32
CA GLU A 400 15.09 -14.26 2.73
C GLU A 400 14.48 -15.26 1.72
N LYS A 401 13.16 -15.48 1.76
CA LYS A 401 12.49 -16.57 1.03
C LYS A 401 11.50 -16.05 -0.01
N PHE A 402 12.03 -15.50 -1.10
CA PHE A 402 11.21 -14.99 -2.20
C PHE A 402 11.72 -15.43 -3.59
N LYS A 403 10.86 -15.31 -4.60
CA LYS A 403 11.24 -15.35 -6.02
C LYS A 403 11.42 -13.91 -6.52
N TYR A 404 12.38 -13.68 -7.39
CA TYR A 404 12.57 -12.38 -8.04
C TYR A 404 12.58 -12.59 -9.55
N LYS A 405 11.90 -11.69 -10.27
CA LYS A 405 11.88 -11.62 -11.73
C LYS A 405 11.92 -10.16 -12.15
N SER A 406 12.84 -9.83 -13.07
CA SER A 406 12.86 -8.56 -13.79
C SER A 406 12.49 -8.77 -15.24
N TYR A 407 11.88 -7.75 -15.85
CA TYR A 407 11.53 -7.74 -17.26
C TYR A 407 12.06 -6.48 -17.93
N ASP A 408 12.54 -6.63 -19.16
CA ASP A 408 13.00 -5.49 -19.94
C ASP A 408 11.84 -4.59 -20.36
N THR A 409 12.14 -3.30 -20.53
CA THR A 409 11.22 -2.37 -21.16
C THR A 409 10.96 -2.79 -22.61
N PRO A 410 9.70 -2.80 -23.09
CA PRO A 410 9.40 -3.09 -24.50
C PRO A 410 9.75 -1.89 -25.41
N PHE A 411 10.23 -0.79 -24.85
CA PHE A 411 10.45 0.47 -25.56
C PHE A 411 11.92 0.68 -25.90
N ASN A 412 12.17 1.27 -27.07
CA ASN A 412 13.52 1.67 -27.47
C ASN A 412 13.85 3.03 -26.87
N ILE A 413 14.15 3.04 -25.57
CA ILE A 413 14.45 4.24 -24.79
C ILE A 413 15.59 5.05 -25.42
N TYR A 414 16.61 4.37 -25.95
CA TYR A 414 17.76 4.99 -26.61
C TYR A 414 17.35 5.93 -27.76
N ASN A 415 16.36 5.49 -28.56
CA ASN A 415 15.83 6.28 -29.66
C ASN A 415 14.73 7.24 -29.19
N GLN A 416 13.87 6.87 -28.24
CA GLN A 416 12.68 7.65 -27.89
C GLN A 416 12.96 8.79 -26.90
N ALA A 417 14.00 8.69 -26.07
CA ALA A 417 14.30 9.67 -25.04
C ALA A 417 15.63 10.39 -25.32
N TYR A 418 15.58 11.72 -25.36
CA TYR A 418 16.77 12.57 -25.39
C TYR A 418 17.08 13.05 -23.97
N ILE A 419 18.12 12.51 -23.33
CA ILE A 419 18.56 12.98 -22.00
C ILE A 419 19.48 14.18 -22.17
N TYR A 420 19.05 15.34 -21.70
CA TYR A 420 19.78 16.59 -21.72
C TYR A 420 20.25 16.98 -20.31
N VAL A 421 21.54 17.26 -20.18
CA VAL A 421 22.12 17.83 -18.96
C VAL A 421 22.78 19.16 -19.33
N PRO A 422 22.21 20.31 -18.91
CA PRO A 422 22.72 21.63 -19.28
C PRO A 422 24.13 21.88 -18.74
N LYS A 423 24.96 22.56 -19.53
CA LYS A 423 26.25 23.10 -19.09
C LYS A 423 26.04 24.54 -18.59
N GLY A 424 26.78 24.94 -17.56
CA GLY A 424 26.75 26.32 -17.07
C GLY A 424 25.67 26.62 -16.03
N ILE A 425 24.89 25.63 -15.62
CA ILE A 425 24.00 25.75 -14.46
C ILE A 425 24.82 25.64 -13.17
N HIS A 426 24.53 26.50 -12.20
CA HIS A 426 25.12 26.46 -10.87
C HIS A 426 24.63 25.27 -10.05
N ASP A 427 25.46 24.81 -9.11
CA ASP A 427 25.05 23.77 -8.15
C ASP A 427 23.77 24.22 -7.40
N PRO A 428 22.76 23.32 -7.20
CA PRO A 428 21.52 23.66 -6.51
C PRO A 428 21.69 24.33 -5.14
N LYS A 429 22.86 24.20 -4.50
CA LYS A 429 23.20 24.94 -3.27
C LYS A 429 23.17 26.47 -3.46
N TYR A 430 23.39 26.98 -4.67
CA TYR A 430 23.29 28.40 -5.04
C TYR A 430 21.88 28.73 -5.55
N LYS A 431 20.90 28.67 -4.65
CA LYS A 431 19.44 28.69 -4.94
C LYS A 431 19.03 29.72 -6.01
N GLU A 432 19.35 31.00 -5.84
CA GLU A 432 18.87 32.07 -6.73
C GLU A 432 19.44 31.99 -8.15
N SER A 433 20.73 31.71 -8.30
CA SER A 433 21.34 31.56 -9.64
C SER A 433 20.81 30.31 -10.33
N HIS A 434 20.76 29.20 -9.60
CA HIS A 434 20.25 27.93 -10.10
C HIS A 434 18.78 28.03 -10.57
N GLN A 435 17.91 28.66 -9.78
CA GLN A 435 16.49 28.84 -10.14
C GLN A 435 16.31 29.70 -11.40
N ARG A 436 17.10 30.77 -11.56
CA ARG A 436 17.08 31.61 -12.75
C ARG A 436 17.52 30.84 -14.00
N GLU A 437 18.58 30.05 -13.86
CA GLU A 437 19.12 29.24 -14.96
C GLU A 437 18.19 28.09 -15.35
N VAL A 438 17.53 27.44 -14.39
CA VAL A 438 16.46 26.46 -14.66
C VAL A 438 15.32 27.10 -15.45
N SER A 439 14.95 28.34 -15.13
CA SER A 439 13.90 29.08 -15.87
C SER A 439 14.34 29.42 -17.29
N TYR A 440 15.63 29.71 -17.51
CA TYR A 440 16.20 29.90 -18.84
C TYR A 440 16.21 28.60 -19.65
N GLU A 441 16.60 27.47 -19.05
CA GLU A 441 16.52 26.19 -19.74
C GLU A 441 15.09 25.75 -20.04
N LEU A 442 14.13 26.14 -19.19
CA LEU A 442 12.72 25.91 -19.49
C LEU A 442 12.29 26.63 -20.78
N ASP A 443 12.80 27.83 -21.03
CA ASP A 443 12.59 28.56 -22.29
C ASP A 443 13.13 27.77 -23.49
N ASN A 444 14.37 27.31 -23.39
CA ASN A 444 15.02 26.48 -24.40
C ASN A 444 14.22 25.20 -24.70
N ILE A 445 13.70 24.52 -23.66
CA ILE A 445 12.85 23.33 -23.82
C ILE A 445 11.52 23.71 -24.48
N CYS A 446 10.88 24.80 -24.07
CA CYS A 446 9.61 25.28 -24.67
C CYS A 446 9.73 25.52 -26.18
N ASN A 447 10.89 25.96 -26.65
CA ASN A 447 11.20 26.19 -28.06
C ASN A 447 11.47 24.88 -28.85
N ASN A 448 11.80 23.79 -28.16
CA ASN A 448 12.17 22.52 -28.79
C ASN A 448 11.09 21.43 -28.70
N VAL A 449 10.08 21.56 -27.83
CA VAL A 449 8.95 20.61 -27.77
C VAL A 449 7.64 21.26 -28.18
N SER A 450 6.69 20.49 -28.70
CA SER A 450 5.36 21.00 -29.06
C SER A 450 4.26 20.54 -28.09
N GLY A 451 4.50 19.43 -27.38
CA GLY A 451 3.63 18.84 -26.38
C GLY A 451 3.85 19.39 -24.97
N GLY A 452 3.18 18.78 -23.99
CA GLY A 452 3.19 19.23 -22.60
C GLY A 452 4.53 19.00 -21.92
N ILE A 453 4.80 19.82 -20.90
CA ILE A 453 6.05 19.79 -20.12
C ILE A 453 5.71 19.51 -18.66
N LEU A 454 6.32 18.49 -18.07
CA LEU A 454 6.26 18.22 -16.63
C LEU A 454 7.56 18.70 -15.97
N LEU A 455 7.46 19.63 -15.03
CA LEU A 455 8.60 20.12 -14.27
C LEU A 455 8.53 19.59 -12.84
N LEU A 456 9.49 18.73 -12.50
CA LEU A 456 9.62 18.05 -11.22
C LEU A 456 10.60 18.80 -10.32
N ASN A 457 10.04 19.39 -9.26
CA ASN A 457 10.75 20.18 -8.26
C ASN A 457 11.11 19.34 -7.05
N ASN A 458 12.31 19.50 -6.52
CA ASN A 458 12.72 18.84 -5.27
C ASN A 458 12.11 19.47 -4.02
N SER A 459 11.65 20.72 -4.11
CA SER A 459 10.98 21.41 -3.01
C SER A 459 9.82 22.27 -3.50
N LEU A 460 8.82 22.46 -2.62
CA LEU A 460 7.72 23.40 -2.87
C LEU A 460 8.21 24.84 -2.97
N GLU A 461 9.27 25.21 -2.25
CA GLU A 461 9.93 26.52 -2.34
C GLU A 461 10.46 26.79 -3.75
N MET A 462 11.15 25.81 -4.36
CA MET A 462 11.66 25.93 -5.72
C MET A 462 10.52 26.03 -6.74
N MET A 463 9.47 25.23 -6.56
CA MET A 463 8.27 25.29 -7.39
C MET A 463 7.56 26.65 -7.31
N ASP A 464 7.42 27.19 -6.10
CA ASP A 464 6.81 28.51 -5.85
C ASP A 464 7.65 29.63 -6.50
N SER A 465 8.98 29.55 -6.39
CA SER A 465 9.91 30.52 -7.02
C SER A 465 9.82 30.48 -8.55
N ILE A 466 9.95 29.29 -9.16
CA ILE A 466 9.85 29.12 -10.62
C ILE A 466 8.48 29.57 -11.11
N SER A 467 7.41 29.16 -10.43
CA SER A 467 6.04 29.57 -10.77
C SER A 467 5.86 31.10 -10.75
N SER A 468 6.52 31.78 -9.81
CA SER A 468 6.48 33.24 -9.70
C SER A 468 7.27 33.91 -10.83
N ALA A 469 8.39 33.31 -11.24
CA ALA A 469 9.21 33.82 -12.34
C ALA A 469 8.53 33.65 -13.71
N ILE A 470 7.87 32.52 -13.96
CA ILE A 470 7.26 32.21 -15.27
C ILE A 470 5.79 32.63 -15.39
N GLY A 471 5.11 32.90 -14.26
CA GLY A 471 3.72 33.32 -14.21
C GLY A 471 2.70 32.24 -14.62
N LYS A 472 1.44 32.65 -14.84
CA LYS A 472 0.34 31.75 -15.25
C LYS A 472 0.41 31.31 -16.71
N ARG A 473 1.19 32.03 -17.52
CA ARG A 473 1.46 31.69 -18.92
C ARG A 473 2.93 31.95 -19.23
N PHE A 474 3.58 30.99 -19.87
CA PHE A 474 4.98 31.07 -20.25
C PHE A 474 5.15 30.57 -21.68
N GLN A 475 5.79 31.35 -22.55
CA GLN A 475 5.92 31.06 -23.99
C GLN A 475 4.59 30.64 -24.65
N GLY A 476 3.50 31.33 -24.32
CA GLY A 476 2.15 31.04 -24.83
C GLY A 476 1.46 29.82 -24.20
N ARG A 477 2.16 29.01 -23.40
CA ARG A 477 1.65 27.81 -22.71
C ARG A 477 0.95 28.17 -21.42
N LYS A 478 -0.06 27.38 -21.04
CA LYS A 478 -0.69 27.49 -19.72
C LYS A 478 0.20 26.84 -18.66
N VAL A 479 0.40 27.51 -17.53
CA VAL A 479 1.10 26.94 -16.38
C VAL A 479 0.07 26.41 -15.38
N LEU A 480 0.19 25.13 -15.05
CA LEU A 480 -0.59 24.42 -14.04
C LEU A 480 0.34 24.11 -12.87
N LYS A 481 -0.12 24.35 -11.64
CA LYS A 481 0.71 24.19 -10.45
C LYS A 481 0.04 23.31 -9.41
N GLN A 482 0.81 22.36 -8.86
CA GLN A 482 0.39 21.59 -7.70
C GLN A 482 0.00 22.51 -6.53
N GLY A 483 -1.11 22.16 -5.86
CA GLY A 483 -1.66 22.93 -4.74
C GLY A 483 -2.74 23.93 -5.13
N GLU A 484 -2.91 24.26 -6.42
CA GLU A 484 -4.02 25.12 -6.88
C GLU A 484 -5.34 24.36 -7.05
N LYS A 485 -5.27 23.06 -7.38
CA LYS A 485 -6.40 22.13 -7.55
C LYS A 485 -5.98 20.74 -7.08
N SER A 486 -6.94 19.80 -7.00
CA SER A 486 -6.61 18.40 -6.73
C SER A 486 -5.72 17.82 -7.84
N ASN A 487 -4.87 16.84 -7.48
CA ASN A 487 -3.96 16.21 -8.43
C ASN A 487 -4.72 15.53 -9.58
N GLU A 488 -5.90 14.96 -9.33
CA GLU A 488 -6.75 14.36 -10.37
C GLU A 488 -7.26 15.40 -11.37
N MET A 489 -7.69 16.57 -10.89
CA MET A 489 -8.12 17.68 -11.74
C MET A 489 -6.96 18.25 -12.55
N LEU A 490 -5.79 18.47 -11.93
CA LEU A 490 -4.59 18.94 -12.62
C LEU A 490 -4.14 17.96 -13.72
N THR A 491 -4.12 16.66 -13.40
CA THR A 491 -3.78 15.60 -14.36
C THR A 491 -4.77 15.56 -15.52
N SER A 492 -6.06 15.67 -15.24
CA SER A 492 -7.12 15.69 -16.27
C SER A 492 -7.02 16.93 -17.16
N GLU A 493 -6.73 18.08 -16.56
CA GLU A 493 -6.56 19.36 -17.27
C GLU A 493 -5.32 19.35 -18.16
N PHE A 494 -4.18 18.89 -17.64
CA PHE A 494 -2.94 18.73 -18.41
C PHE A 494 -3.09 17.72 -19.55
N LYS A 495 -3.81 16.60 -19.33
CA LYS A 495 -4.10 15.62 -20.39
C LYS A 495 -4.93 16.21 -21.52
N ARG A 496 -5.84 17.14 -21.21
CA ARG A 496 -6.68 17.85 -22.18
C ARG A 496 -5.91 18.94 -22.91
N ASP A 497 -5.12 19.74 -22.19
CA ASP A 497 -4.29 20.81 -22.74
C ASP A 497 -2.87 20.30 -23.02
N LYS A 498 -2.67 19.74 -24.21
CA LYS A 498 -1.40 19.17 -24.67
C LYS A 498 -0.28 20.22 -24.85
N ASN A 499 -0.55 21.51 -24.64
CA ASN A 499 0.45 22.58 -24.72
C ASN A 499 0.57 23.34 -23.39
N SER A 500 0.50 22.62 -22.27
CA SER A 500 0.62 23.17 -20.92
C SER A 500 1.93 22.75 -20.24
N ILE A 501 2.32 23.49 -19.21
CA ILE A 501 3.44 23.20 -18.31
C ILE A 501 2.84 22.85 -16.96
N LEU A 502 3.14 21.67 -16.43
CA LEU A 502 2.72 21.26 -15.09
C LEU A 502 3.91 21.30 -14.14
N LEU A 503 3.81 22.12 -13.11
CA LEU A 503 4.78 22.21 -12.02
C LEU A 503 4.32 21.28 -10.89
N GLY A 504 5.14 20.28 -10.59
CA GLY A 504 4.89 19.33 -9.51
C GLY A 504 6.12 19.13 -8.61
N SER A 505 5.88 18.60 -7.42
CA SER A 505 6.88 18.11 -6.47
C SER A 505 6.35 16.82 -5.81
N GLY A 506 7.18 16.13 -5.02
CA GLY A 506 6.77 14.98 -4.21
C GLY A 506 5.92 13.97 -4.97
N SER A 507 4.60 13.96 -4.68
CA SER A 507 3.59 13.07 -5.26
C SER A 507 3.42 13.12 -6.78
N PHE A 508 4.06 14.02 -7.53
CA PHE A 508 4.10 13.95 -9.01
C PHE A 508 5.23 13.06 -9.56
N PHE A 509 6.19 12.64 -8.72
CA PHE A 509 7.16 11.60 -9.08
C PHE A 509 6.48 10.22 -9.20
N SER A 510 5.45 9.96 -8.38
CA SER A 510 4.63 8.74 -8.37
C SER A 510 3.20 9.02 -8.87
N GLY A 511 2.44 8.01 -9.32
CA GLY A 511 0.99 8.16 -9.61
C GLY A 511 0.54 9.03 -10.81
N PHE A 512 1.44 9.76 -11.49
CA PHE A 512 1.11 10.56 -12.68
C PHE A 512 1.32 9.75 -13.98
N SER A 513 0.25 9.51 -14.75
CA SER A 513 0.33 8.76 -16.02
C SER A 513 -0.47 9.42 -17.15
N ILE A 514 0.23 9.92 -18.17
CA ILE A 514 -0.35 10.61 -19.32
C ILE A 514 0.33 10.14 -20.62
N PRO A 515 -0.29 9.28 -21.43
CA PRO A 515 0.33 8.80 -22.65
C PRO A 515 0.36 9.86 -23.78
N GLY A 516 1.33 9.73 -24.69
CA GLY A 516 1.36 10.44 -25.97
C GLY A 516 1.87 11.87 -25.90
N ASN A 517 1.58 12.64 -26.96
CA ASN A 517 1.98 14.06 -27.11
C ASN A 517 1.51 14.99 -25.98
N ALA A 518 0.65 14.50 -25.07
CA ALA A 518 0.29 15.25 -23.88
C ALA A 518 1.49 15.45 -22.93
N LEU A 519 2.55 14.63 -23.02
CA LEU A 519 3.83 14.86 -22.34
C LEU A 519 5.00 14.61 -23.31
N GLN A 520 5.76 15.65 -23.64
CA GLN A 520 6.96 15.56 -24.50
C GLN A 520 8.23 16.06 -23.82
N ALA A 521 8.15 16.65 -22.63
CA ALA A 521 9.33 16.92 -21.84
C ALA A 521 9.12 16.67 -20.35
N VAL A 522 10.16 16.12 -19.72
CA VAL A 522 10.28 16.04 -18.26
C VAL A 522 11.49 16.86 -17.84
N VAL A 523 11.30 17.83 -16.96
CA VAL A 523 12.37 18.69 -16.44
C VAL A 523 12.57 18.37 -14.97
N ILE A 524 13.70 17.78 -14.64
CA ILE A 524 14.12 17.50 -13.28
C ILE A 524 15.03 18.64 -12.85
N THR A 525 14.48 19.49 -11.98
CA THR A 525 15.11 20.74 -11.57
C THR A 525 16.45 20.54 -10.84
N SER A 526 16.58 19.46 -10.08
CA SER A 526 17.83 19.02 -9.46
C SER A 526 17.74 17.53 -9.13
N LEU A 527 18.88 16.84 -8.94
CA LEU A 527 18.92 15.43 -8.55
C LEU A 527 18.11 15.21 -7.26
N PRO A 528 17.10 14.32 -7.26
CA PRO A 528 16.10 14.20 -6.19
C PRO A 528 16.62 13.43 -4.98
N PHE A 529 17.72 13.92 -4.40
CA PHE A 529 18.26 13.36 -3.16
C PHE A 529 17.24 13.47 -2.02
N PRO A 530 17.07 12.42 -1.21
CA PRO A 530 16.34 12.54 0.04
C PRO A 530 17.04 13.54 0.97
N VAL A 531 16.27 14.17 1.85
CA VAL A 531 16.82 15.11 2.85
C VAL A 531 17.68 14.30 3.83
N PRO A 532 19.00 14.57 3.96
CA PRO A 532 19.88 13.74 4.80
C PRO A 532 19.50 13.73 6.28
N ASP A 533 18.93 14.82 6.76
CA ASP A 533 18.47 14.97 8.15
C ASP A 533 17.02 14.49 8.35
N ASP A 534 16.35 13.94 7.33
CA ASP A 534 15.03 13.32 7.51
C ASP A 534 15.16 12.11 8.47
N PRO A 535 14.44 12.11 9.60
CA PRO A 535 14.58 11.04 10.60
C PRO A 535 14.24 9.63 10.07
N PHE A 536 13.30 9.51 9.13
CA PHE A 536 12.98 8.23 8.51
C PHE A 536 14.08 7.76 7.54
N VAL A 537 14.73 8.70 6.84
CA VAL A 537 15.93 8.38 6.04
C VAL A 537 17.09 7.93 6.94
N GLN A 538 17.27 8.56 8.10
CA GLN A 538 18.27 8.13 9.07
C GLN A 538 17.96 6.75 9.66
N LEU A 539 16.68 6.44 9.90
CA LEU A 539 16.21 5.10 10.28
C LEU A 539 16.61 4.07 9.23
N GLN A 540 16.33 4.32 7.95
CA GLN A 540 16.75 3.47 6.83
C GLN A 540 18.27 3.29 6.79
N GLN A 541 19.03 4.36 6.94
CA GLN A 541 20.49 4.27 6.97
C GLN A 541 21.00 3.42 8.15
N ARG A 542 20.33 3.46 9.30
CA ARG A 542 20.71 2.66 10.47
C ARG A 542 20.33 1.20 10.29
N GLU A 543 19.16 0.91 9.75
CA GLU A 543 18.68 -0.48 9.56
C GLU A 543 19.32 -1.18 8.36
N PHE A 544 19.67 -0.45 7.30
CA PHE A 544 20.23 -1.00 6.05
C PHE A 544 21.70 -0.71 5.84
N GLY A 545 22.28 0.16 6.67
CA GLY A 545 23.70 0.48 6.62
C GLY A 545 24.53 -0.74 6.97
N VAL A 546 25.13 -1.38 5.97
CA VAL A 546 26.17 -2.40 6.18
C VAL A 546 27.41 -1.72 6.77
N GLU A 547 28.13 -2.37 7.70
CA GLU A 547 29.37 -1.83 8.31
C GLU A 547 30.37 -1.25 7.29
N ASN A 548 30.37 -1.78 6.05
CA ASN A 548 31.29 -1.40 4.97
C ASN A 548 30.68 -0.46 3.89
N LYS A 549 29.39 -0.11 3.93
CA LYS A 549 28.78 0.84 2.98
C LYS A 549 28.62 2.20 3.65
N THR A 550 29.07 3.27 2.99
CA THR A 550 28.88 4.62 3.53
C THR A 550 27.40 5.01 3.49
N LYS A 551 26.93 5.79 4.48
CA LYS A 551 25.58 6.39 4.51
C LYS A 551 25.16 7.04 3.19
N PHE A 552 26.13 7.53 2.42
CA PHE A 552 25.93 8.14 1.11
C PHE A 552 25.42 7.16 0.04
N VAL A 553 25.84 5.89 0.06
CA VAL A 553 25.39 4.88 -0.93
C VAL A 553 23.88 4.66 -0.83
N VAL A 554 23.33 4.61 0.39
CA VAL A 554 21.89 4.49 0.62
C VAL A 554 21.15 5.70 0.00
N LEU A 555 21.63 6.92 0.26
CA LEU A 555 21.04 8.15 -0.30
C LEU A 555 21.12 8.18 -1.83
N LEU A 556 22.23 7.71 -2.42
CA LEU A 556 22.41 7.63 -3.87
C LEU A 556 21.39 6.67 -4.49
N ASN A 557 21.20 5.48 -3.91
CA ASN A 557 20.23 4.50 -4.42
C ASN A 557 18.80 5.02 -4.33
N MET A 558 18.42 5.67 -3.22
CA MET A 558 17.11 6.31 -3.07
C MET A 558 16.90 7.40 -4.14
N MET A 559 17.94 8.21 -4.40
CA MET A 559 17.92 9.24 -5.44
C MET A 559 17.74 8.62 -6.83
N LEU A 560 18.47 7.54 -7.16
CA LEU A 560 18.37 6.85 -8.45
C LEU A 560 16.95 6.29 -8.69
N LYS A 561 16.34 5.63 -7.69
CA LYS A 561 14.95 5.15 -7.79
C LYS A 561 13.98 6.29 -8.07
N ARG A 562 14.10 7.40 -7.33
CA ARG A 562 13.23 8.57 -7.52
C ARG A 562 13.48 9.26 -8.85
N LEU A 563 14.73 9.28 -9.33
CA LEU A 563 15.10 9.78 -10.65
C LEU A 563 14.42 8.94 -11.74
N GLU A 564 14.49 7.62 -11.64
CA GLU A 564 13.83 6.69 -12.58
C GLU A 564 12.32 6.87 -12.62
N GLN A 565 11.68 7.02 -11.45
CA GLN A 565 10.25 7.28 -11.35
C GLN A 565 9.83 8.59 -12.05
N GLY A 566 10.69 9.60 -12.03
CA GLY A 566 10.48 10.86 -12.75
C GLY A 566 10.71 10.71 -14.26
N ILE A 567 11.81 10.09 -14.67
CA ILE A 567 12.19 9.90 -16.08
C ILE A 567 11.22 8.95 -16.80
N GLY A 568 10.82 7.86 -16.15
CA GLY A 568 9.89 6.85 -16.66
C GLY A 568 8.48 7.38 -16.91
N ARG A 569 8.20 8.65 -16.57
CA ARG A 569 6.99 9.36 -17.00
C ARG A 569 7.03 9.72 -18.48
N LEU A 570 8.19 9.83 -19.11
CA LEU A 570 8.25 10.29 -20.50
C LEU A 570 7.76 9.22 -21.48
N ILE A 571 8.24 7.98 -21.36
CA ILE A 571 7.98 6.90 -22.34
C ILE A 571 7.04 5.85 -21.75
N ARG A 572 5.80 5.77 -22.26
CA ARG A 572 4.77 4.85 -21.76
C ARG A 572 4.19 3.92 -22.84
N GLN A 573 4.40 4.25 -24.10
CA GLN A 573 4.01 3.48 -25.28
C GLN A 573 5.08 3.62 -26.38
N SER A 574 5.07 2.74 -27.38
CA SER A 574 6.06 2.71 -28.47
C SER A 574 6.11 3.97 -29.31
N SER A 575 5.11 4.84 -29.19
CA SER A 575 5.04 6.11 -29.89
C SER A 575 5.39 7.34 -29.08
N ASP A 576 5.63 7.18 -27.79
CA ASP A 576 6.04 8.30 -26.96
C ASP A 576 7.49 8.65 -27.29
N TYR A 577 7.80 9.93 -27.24
CA TYR A 577 9.16 10.43 -27.35
C TYR A 577 9.25 11.81 -26.73
N GLY A 578 10.46 12.21 -26.41
CA GLY A 578 10.68 13.56 -25.94
C GLY A 578 12.02 13.78 -25.27
N ILE A 579 12.06 14.83 -24.47
CA ILE A 579 13.27 15.33 -23.86
C ILE A 579 13.17 15.18 -22.34
N VAL A 580 14.22 14.66 -21.73
CA VAL A 580 14.41 14.70 -20.27
C VAL A 580 15.52 15.68 -20.00
N CYS A 581 15.21 16.81 -19.38
CA CYS A 581 16.22 17.74 -18.92
C CYS A 581 16.51 17.50 -17.45
N ILE A 582 17.77 17.20 -17.09
CA ILE A 582 18.22 17.14 -15.70
C ILE A 582 19.09 18.35 -15.47
N ALA A 583 18.52 19.38 -14.86
CA ALA A 583 19.14 20.68 -14.65
C ALA A 583 20.09 20.65 -13.43
N ASP A 584 21.01 19.68 -13.36
CA ASP A 584 21.90 19.53 -12.21
C ASP A 584 23.36 19.29 -12.62
N PRO A 585 24.29 20.21 -12.28
CA PRO A 585 25.69 20.06 -12.64
C PRO A 585 26.40 18.94 -11.87
N ARG A 586 25.81 18.41 -10.80
CA ARG A 586 26.43 17.38 -9.96
C ARG A 586 26.65 16.06 -10.70
N ILE A 587 25.93 15.81 -11.80
CA ILE A 587 26.15 14.66 -12.68
C ILE A 587 27.57 14.63 -13.25
N TYR A 588 28.21 15.79 -13.45
CA TYR A 588 29.57 15.87 -14.00
C TYR A 588 30.58 16.50 -13.05
N THR A 589 30.14 17.25 -12.04
CA THR A 589 31.05 17.92 -11.09
C THR A 589 31.36 17.10 -9.83
N LYS A 590 30.61 16.03 -9.54
CA LYS A 590 30.80 15.19 -8.34
C LYS A 590 31.26 13.79 -8.73
N GLY A 591 32.06 13.15 -7.86
CA GLY A 591 32.59 11.80 -8.11
C GLY A 591 31.52 10.71 -8.29
N TYR A 592 30.38 10.83 -7.60
CA TYR A 592 29.25 9.91 -7.80
C TYR A 592 28.50 10.13 -9.12
N GLY A 593 28.82 11.19 -9.86
CA GLY A 593 28.26 11.48 -11.16
C GLY A 593 28.48 10.36 -12.17
N GLU A 594 29.67 9.72 -12.13
CA GLU A 594 29.97 8.55 -12.96
C GLU A 594 29.01 7.38 -12.69
N SER A 595 28.64 7.15 -11.42
CA SER A 595 27.66 6.12 -11.07
C SER A 595 26.28 6.41 -11.67
N ILE A 596 25.86 7.67 -11.71
CA ILE A 596 24.59 8.10 -12.33
C ILE A 596 24.64 7.87 -13.85
N ILE A 597 25.74 8.24 -14.49
CA ILE A 597 25.94 8.08 -15.93
C ILE A 597 25.94 6.59 -16.30
N ASN A 598 26.66 5.76 -15.54
CA ASN A 598 26.69 4.32 -15.74
C ASN A 598 25.30 3.71 -15.57
N TRP A 599 24.58 4.07 -14.50
CA TRP A 599 23.20 3.64 -14.28
C TRP A 599 22.28 4.04 -15.45
N MET A 600 22.40 5.26 -15.96
CA MET A 600 21.64 5.70 -17.14
C MET A 600 21.94 4.84 -18.37
N SER A 601 23.23 4.56 -18.63
CA SER A 601 23.65 3.73 -19.76
C SER A 601 23.13 2.30 -19.66
N LEU A 602 23.19 1.68 -18.46
CA LEU A 602 22.67 0.34 -18.22
C LEU A 602 21.16 0.25 -18.45
N ASN A 603 20.43 1.33 -18.18
CA ASN A 603 18.99 1.44 -18.43
C ASN A 603 18.64 1.92 -19.85
N GLY A 604 19.61 1.95 -20.76
CA GLY A 604 19.40 2.28 -22.18
C GLY A 604 19.26 3.77 -22.49
N TYR A 605 19.52 4.65 -21.53
CA TYR A 605 19.51 6.09 -21.72
C TYR A 605 20.82 6.60 -22.32
N ASN A 606 20.75 7.56 -23.24
CA ASN A 606 21.91 8.21 -23.83
C ASN A 606 21.95 9.70 -23.47
N ILE A 607 22.97 10.09 -22.70
CA ILE A 607 23.16 11.48 -22.25
C ILE A 607 23.76 12.31 -23.38
N ARG A 608 23.14 13.45 -23.66
CA ARG A 608 23.54 14.39 -24.70
C ARG A 608 23.64 15.80 -24.10
N HIS A 609 24.64 16.55 -24.55
CA HIS A 609 25.03 17.82 -23.91
C HIS A 609 24.67 19.09 -24.69
N GLY A 610 24.35 18.99 -25.97
CA GLY A 610 24.10 20.15 -26.84
C GLY A 610 22.61 20.37 -27.10
N SER A 611 22.09 21.54 -26.71
CA SER A 611 20.71 21.95 -27.02
C SER A 611 20.43 22.00 -28.52
N GLU A 612 21.44 22.32 -29.34
CA GLU A 612 21.35 22.37 -30.81
C GLU A 612 20.82 21.07 -31.43
N SER A 613 21.13 19.92 -30.82
CA SER A 613 20.70 18.61 -31.34
C SER A 613 19.28 18.21 -30.92
N MET A 614 18.61 18.96 -30.05
CA MET A 614 17.21 18.67 -29.65
C MET A 614 16.25 18.88 -30.81
N SER A 615 16.40 20.00 -31.52
CA SER A 615 15.58 20.31 -32.70
C SER A 615 15.74 19.27 -33.81
N LEU A 616 16.97 18.75 -34.00
CA LEU A 616 17.27 17.66 -34.93
C LEU A 616 16.61 16.35 -34.49
N PHE A 617 16.73 16.01 -33.21
CA PHE A 617 16.06 14.85 -32.62
C PHE A 617 14.56 14.88 -32.88
N GLN A 618 13.89 16.00 -32.57
CA GLN A 618 12.45 16.17 -32.76
C GLN A 618 12.02 16.04 -34.23
N LYS A 619 12.83 16.56 -35.17
CA LYS A 619 12.57 16.43 -36.62
C LYS A 619 12.73 14.99 -37.13
N GLN A 620 13.70 14.24 -36.61
CA GLN A 620 14.02 12.89 -37.10
C GLN A 620 13.18 11.79 -36.44
N ILE A 621 12.80 11.97 -35.18
CA ILE A 621 12.23 10.90 -34.36
C ILE A 621 10.85 10.43 -34.83
N SER A 622 10.06 11.31 -35.46
CA SER A 622 8.73 10.94 -35.96
C SER A 622 8.80 9.81 -37.01
N GLY A 623 9.76 9.86 -37.92
CA GLY A 623 9.97 8.80 -38.91
C GLY A 623 10.53 7.51 -38.32
N VAL A 624 11.37 7.61 -37.27
CA VAL A 624 11.90 6.44 -36.54
C VAL A 624 10.77 5.71 -35.81
N ILE A 625 9.86 6.46 -35.18
CA ILE A 625 8.73 5.89 -34.44
C ILE A 625 7.71 5.23 -35.37
N GLU A 626 7.40 5.84 -36.51
CA GLU A 626 6.51 5.20 -37.50
C GLU A 626 7.08 3.87 -37.98
N ASN A 627 8.39 3.81 -38.22
CA ASN A 627 9.07 2.56 -38.57
C ASN A 627 9.07 1.55 -37.40
N GLN A 628 9.31 1.99 -36.16
CA GLN A 628 9.30 1.12 -34.97
C GLN A 628 7.92 0.55 -34.67
N ARG A 629 6.84 1.33 -34.77
CA ARG A 629 5.47 0.83 -34.58
C ARG A 629 5.17 -0.38 -35.47
N ASN A 630 5.60 -0.33 -36.73
CA ASN A 630 5.41 -1.43 -37.69
C ASN A 630 6.24 -2.68 -37.34
N VAL A 631 7.34 -2.53 -36.59
CA VAL A 631 8.19 -3.63 -36.11
C VAL A 631 7.63 -4.22 -34.82
N ASP A 632 7.22 -3.38 -33.86
CA ASP A 632 6.66 -3.80 -32.57
C ASP A 632 5.34 -4.58 -32.74
N GLU A 633 4.50 -4.20 -33.70
CA GLU A 633 3.29 -4.99 -34.04
C GLU A 633 3.61 -6.43 -34.51
N LYS A 634 4.84 -6.68 -34.98
CA LYS A 634 5.32 -7.97 -35.47
C LYS A 634 6.28 -8.68 -34.49
N SER A 635 6.58 -8.12 -33.32
CA SER A 635 7.73 -8.54 -32.49
C SER A 635 7.48 -9.71 -31.54
N TYR A 636 6.24 -10.18 -31.39
CA TYR A 636 5.95 -11.33 -30.53
C TYR A 636 6.38 -12.64 -31.20
N ASP A 637 7.31 -13.36 -30.55
CA ASP A 637 7.74 -14.69 -30.99
C ASP A 637 7.66 -15.68 -29.81
N LYS A 638 6.71 -16.61 -29.93
CA LYS A 638 6.51 -17.71 -28.97
C LYS A 638 7.79 -18.51 -28.71
N LYS A 639 8.71 -18.60 -29.68
CA LYS A 639 9.97 -19.35 -29.52
C LYS A 639 10.95 -18.69 -28.57
N LEU A 640 10.81 -17.38 -28.32
CA LEU A 640 11.63 -16.62 -27.38
C LEU A 640 11.10 -16.71 -25.94
N LEU A 641 9.96 -17.37 -25.71
CA LEU A 641 9.42 -17.57 -24.36
C LEU A 641 10.22 -18.67 -23.66
N ASN A 642 10.63 -18.39 -22.42
CA ASN A 642 11.06 -19.42 -21.50
C ASN A 642 9.81 -20.07 -20.90
N ILE A 643 9.41 -21.20 -21.48
CA ILE A 643 8.16 -21.88 -21.14
C ILE A 643 8.41 -22.85 -19.96
N PRO A 644 7.93 -22.54 -18.75
CA PRO A 644 8.08 -23.45 -17.61
C PRO A 644 7.21 -24.70 -17.79
N ASN A 645 7.69 -25.82 -17.26
CA ASN A 645 6.91 -27.05 -17.22
C ASN A 645 5.94 -27.01 -16.04
N ILE A 646 4.75 -26.45 -16.27
CA ILE A 646 3.70 -26.34 -15.26
C ILE A 646 2.93 -27.67 -15.20
N VAL A 647 3.56 -28.68 -14.60
CA VAL A 647 2.94 -30.00 -14.40
C VAL A 647 2.11 -29.98 -13.14
N ARG A 648 0.79 -29.79 -13.29
CA ARG A 648 -0.13 -30.03 -12.18
C ARG A 648 -0.17 -31.53 -11.90
N LYS A 649 0.27 -31.94 -10.71
CA LYS A 649 -0.25 -33.17 -10.11
C LYS A 649 -1.74 -32.93 -9.98
N ARG A 650 -2.57 -33.58 -10.82
CA ARG A 650 -3.95 -33.83 -10.43
C ARG A 650 -3.86 -34.41 -9.03
N GLU A 651 -4.35 -33.68 -8.03
CA GLU A 651 -5.12 -34.37 -7.01
C GLU A 651 -6.20 -35.09 -7.81
N LYS A 652 -5.91 -36.35 -8.17
CA LYS A 652 -6.98 -37.31 -8.33
C LYS A 652 -7.81 -37.10 -7.08
N ASN A 653 -9.11 -36.87 -7.26
CA ASN A 653 -10.08 -37.17 -6.23
C ASN A 653 -9.52 -38.31 -5.39
N SER A 654 -9.43 -38.09 -4.08
CA SER A 654 -8.97 -39.05 -3.08
C SER A 654 -9.84 -40.33 -3.04
N SER A 655 -10.57 -40.63 -4.12
CA SER A 655 -11.25 -41.88 -4.45
C SER A 655 -10.46 -42.82 -5.37
N ASP A 656 -9.47 -42.35 -6.18
CA ASP A 656 -8.88 -43.19 -7.27
C ASP A 656 -7.35 -43.32 -7.27
N LYS A 657 -6.67 -42.99 -6.15
CA LYS A 657 -5.24 -43.29 -5.93
C LYS A 657 -4.97 -44.16 -4.69
N LEU A 658 -6.01 -44.65 -4.02
CA LEU A 658 -5.94 -45.61 -2.90
C LEU A 658 -6.01 -47.09 -3.35
N ARG A 659 -5.82 -47.37 -4.64
CA ARG A 659 -5.57 -48.73 -5.13
C ARG A 659 -4.22 -48.77 -5.84
N SER A 660 -3.29 -49.54 -5.28
CA SER A 660 -1.92 -49.77 -5.74
C SER A 660 -0.90 -48.67 -5.44
N THR A 661 -0.63 -48.43 -4.14
CA THR A 661 0.73 -48.31 -3.56
C THR A 661 0.61 -48.09 -2.05
N HIS A 662 -0.10 -48.99 -1.37
CA HIS A 662 0.05 -49.14 0.08
C HIS A 662 1.33 -49.92 0.37
N LYS A 663 2.43 -49.19 0.52
CA LYS A 663 3.48 -49.53 1.48
C LYS A 663 3.73 -48.31 2.36
N LYS A 664 3.01 -48.32 3.49
CA LYS A 664 3.30 -47.79 4.83
C LYS A 664 3.76 -46.33 4.98
N ASN A 665 2.82 -45.49 5.42
CA ASN A 665 2.97 -44.70 6.65
C ASN A 665 1.58 -44.57 7.33
N THR A 666 1.14 -45.65 7.99
CA THR A 666 -0.18 -45.87 8.61
C THR A 666 -0.14 -45.60 10.12
N GLY A 667 0.35 -44.43 10.53
CA GLY A 667 0.56 -44.12 11.95
C GLY A 667 -0.60 -43.36 12.61
N ASN A 668 -0.89 -42.15 12.14
CA ASN A 668 -1.73 -41.21 12.92
C ASN A 668 -3.24 -41.26 12.63
N ASP A 669 -3.66 -41.62 11.41
CA ASP A 669 -5.10 -41.63 11.08
C ASP A 669 -5.86 -42.79 11.75
N ASP A 670 -5.23 -43.96 11.89
CA ASP A 670 -5.81 -45.10 12.60
C ASP A 670 -5.92 -44.83 14.12
N ILE A 671 -4.91 -44.15 14.69
CA ILE A 671 -4.89 -43.79 16.12
C ILE A 671 -6.06 -42.85 16.45
N ILE A 672 -6.32 -41.81 15.65
CA ILE A 672 -7.43 -40.88 15.90
C ILE A 672 -8.79 -41.57 15.82
N VAL A 673 -8.96 -42.49 14.87
CA VAL A 673 -10.21 -43.26 14.72
C VAL A 673 -10.46 -44.12 15.96
N ASP A 674 -9.44 -44.77 16.50
CA ASP A 674 -9.56 -45.59 17.71
C ASP A 674 -9.74 -44.74 18.98
N LEU A 675 -9.04 -43.61 19.09
CA LEU A 675 -9.26 -42.64 20.18
C LEU A 675 -10.69 -42.09 20.18
N LYS A 676 -11.29 -41.85 19.01
CA LYS A 676 -12.71 -41.48 18.88
C LYS A 676 -13.64 -42.61 19.33
N LYS A 677 -13.32 -43.88 19.07
CA LYS A 677 -14.12 -45.00 19.61
C LYS A 677 -14.02 -45.05 21.14
N SER A 678 -12.83 -44.86 21.70
CA SER A 678 -12.60 -44.79 23.15
C SER A 678 -13.34 -43.62 23.80
N ALA A 679 -13.33 -42.44 23.18
CA ALA A 679 -14.09 -41.28 23.66
C ALA A 679 -15.60 -41.54 23.68
N ASN A 680 -16.16 -42.13 22.62
CA ASN A 680 -17.58 -42.51 22.59
C ASN A 680 -17.94 -43.57 23.64
N LYS A 681 -17.05 -44.54 23.88
CA LYS A 681 -17.24 -45.55 24.93
C LYS A 681 -17.24 -44.88 26.31
N ARG A 682 -16.28 -44.00 26.58
CA ARG A 682 -16.19 -43.26 27.85
C ARG A 682 -17.42 -42.39 28.09
N VAL A 683 -17.91 -41.68 27.08
CA VAL A 683 -19.17 -40.91 27.20
C VAL A 683 -20.35 -41.80 27.60
N ARG A 684 -20.45 -43.03 27.07
CA ARG A 684 -21.50 -43.97 27.48
C ARG A 684 -21.36 -44.44 28.94
N GLU A 685 -20.13 -44.62 29.42
CA GLU A 685 -19.85 -44.97 30.81
C GLU A 685 -20.18 -43.81 31.76
N ILE A 686 -19.77 -42.59 31.41
CA ILE A 686 -20.04 -41.38 32.19
C ILE A 686 -21.55 -41.11 32.24
N ARG A 687 -22.31 -41.31 31.14
CA ARG A 687 -23.78 -41.19 31.15
C ARG A 687 -24.47 -42.20 32.08
N LYS A 688 -23.87 -43.37 32.33
CA LYS A 688 -24.39 -44.32 33.34
C LYS A 688 -24.09 -43.85 34.77
N LYS A 689 -22.95 -43.19 34.97
CA LYS A 689 -22.52 -42.64 36.27
C LYS A 689 -23.26 -41.35 36.63
N TYR A 690 -23.59 -40.52 35.64
CA TYR A 690 -24.30 -39.25 35.78
C TYR A 690 -25.48 -39.19 34.79
N PRO A 691 -26.64 -39.80 35.12
CA PRO A 691 -27.80 -39.89 34.22
C PRO A 691 -28.37 -38.52 33.83
N GLU A 692 -28.21 -37.52 34.70
CA GLU A 692 -28.74 -36.16 34.54
C GLU A 692 -27.88 -35.27 33.62
N ALA A 693 -26.64 -35.69 33.30
CA ALA A 693 -25.70 -34.87 32.54
C ALA A 693 -25.88 -35.06 31.02
N LYS A 694 -26.18 -33.96 30.31
CA LYS A 694 -26.34 -33.96 28.84
C LYS A 694 -25.01 -33.85 28.09
N ILE A 695 -24.27 -34.94 28.04
CA ILE A 695 -22.94 -35.00 27.38
C ILE A 695 -23.06 -34.99 25.86
N THR A 696 -22.57 -33.94 25.19
CA THR A 696 -22.53 -33.83 23.72
C THR A 696 -21.14 -33.47 23.22
N LEU A 697 -20.59 -34.30 22.33
CA LEU A 697 -19.30 -34.07 21.68
C LEU A 697 -19.47 -33.22 20.41
N THR A 698 -19.66 -31.91 20.58
CA THR A 698 -19.88 -30.98 19.46
C THR A 698 -18.63 -30.87 18.59
N GLY A 699 -18.77 -31.04 17.26
CA GLY A 699 -17.64 -30.99 16.33
C GLY A 699 -16.82 -32.28 16.20
N PHE A 700 -17.15 -33.32 16.98
CA PHE A 700 -16.40 -34.59 17.07
C PHE A 700 -16.17 -35.33 15.74
N SER A 701 -17.13 -35.25 14.80
CA SER A 701 -17.00 -35.90 13.49
C SER A 701 -15.91 -35.26 12.63
N LYS A 702 -15.62 -33.96 12.81
CA LYS A 702 -14.68 -33.18 11.99
C LYS A 702 -13.25 -33.14 12.53
N VAL A 703 -13.01 -33.65 13.74
CA VAL A 703 -11.69 -33.69 14.38
C VAL A 703 -10.77 -34.71 13.69
N ASN A 704 -9.55 -34.32 13.36
CA ASN A 704 -8.52 -35.21 12.78
C ASN A 704 -7.16 -35.13 13.51
N THR A 705 -7.11 -34.48 14.68
CA THR A 705 -5.90 -34.34 15.52
C THR A 705 -6.19 -34.70 16.98
N ILE A 706 -5.15 -35.06 17.75
CA ILE A 706 -5.28 -35.42 19.17
C ILE A 706 -5.67 -34.18 19.98
N GLU A 707 -5.06 -33.02 19.68
CA GLU A 707 -5.38 -31.74 20.29
C GLU A 707 -6.82 -31.30 19.99
N GLY A 708 -7.30 -31.50 18.77
CA GLY A 708 -8.69 -31.21 18.42
C GLY A 708 -9.68 -32.13 19.16
N LEU A 709 -9.29 -33.39 19.41
CA LEU A 709 -10.09 -34.32 20.20
C LEU A 709 -10.11 -33.94 21.67
N ALA A 710 -8.97 -33.49 22.20
CA ALA A 710 -8.84 -32.97 23.55
C ALA A 710 -9.75 -31.76 23.78
N GLN A 711 -9.74 -30.78 22.85
CA GLN A 711 -10.62 -29.61 22.94
C GLN A 711 -12.10 -30.00 22.96
N VAL A 712 -12.53 -30.94 22.11
CA VAL A 712 -13.92 -31.43 22.10
C VAL A 712 -14.31 -32.11 23.41
N LEU A 713 -13.40 -32.85 24.03
CA LEU A 713 -13.65 -33.50 25.33
C LEU A 713 -13.71 -32.48 26.47
N VAL A 714 -12.81 -31.48 26.49
CA VAL A 714 -12.81 -30.39 27.49
C VAL A 714 -14.07 -29.53 27.36
N ASP A 715 -14.45 -29.16 26.14
CA ASP A 715 -15.68 -28.41 25.86
C ASP A 715 -16.92 -29.20 26.29
N SER A 716 -16.94 -30.51 26.05
CA SER A 716 -18.05 -31.38 26.47
C SER A 716 -18.12 -31.54 27.99
N ALA A 717 -16.98 -31.64 28.67
CA ALA A 717 -16.92 -31.71 30.14
C ALA A 717 -17.46 -30.41 30.75
N PHE A 718 -16.99 -29.26 30.26
CA PHE A 718 -17.41 -27.94 30.70
C PHE A 718 -18.91 -27.70 30.50
N THR A 719 -19.43 -27.96 29.30
CA THR A 719 -20.86 -27.75 28.98
C THR A 719 -21.80 -28.71 29.73
N SER A 720 -21.28 -29.87 30.16
CA SER A 720 -22.07 -30.87 30.88
C SER A 720 -21.89 -30.81 32.40
N GLY A 721 -21.05 -29.90 32.91
CA GLY A 721 -20.75 -29.80 34.34
C GLY A 721 -20.02 -31.02 34.91
N ILE A 722 -19.24 -31.72 34.09
CA ILE A 722 -18.49 -32.92 34.47
C ILE A 722 -17.02 -32.55 34.63
N ASP A 723 -16.34 -33.12 35.64
CA ASP A 723 -14.91 -32.92 35.81
C ASP A 723 -14.13 -33.45 34.60
N ARG A 724 -13.27 -32.60 34.01
CA ARG A 724 -12.48 -32.94 32.82
C ARG A 724 -11.53 -34.11 33.04
N SER A 725 -11.18 -34.44 34.28
CA SER A 725 -10.36 -35.61 34.63
C SER A 725 -11.01 -36.94 34.19
N GLU A 726 -12.34 -36.99 34.04
CA GLU A 726 -13.04 -38.17 33.54
C GLU A 726 -12.62 -38.56 32.11
N PHE A 727 -12.01 -37.64 31.35
CA PHE A 727 -11.56 -37.87 29.97
C PHE A 727 -10.04 -37.97 29.80
N VAL A 728 -9.25 -37.72 30.85
CA VAL A 728 -7.78 -37.52 30.73
C VAL A 728 -7.05 -38.74 30.17
N ASP A 729 -7.49 -39.94 30.57
CA ASP A 729 -6.84 -41.21 30.21
C ASP A 729 -7.18 -41.69 28.79
N ILE A 730 -8.01 -40.96 28.05
CA ILE A 730 -8.38 -41.33 26.68
C ILE A 730 -7.24 -41.01 25.72
N LEU A 731 -6.55 -39.88 25.91
CA LEU A 731 -5.58 -39.37 24.95
C LEU A 731 -4.14 -39.63 25.40
N PRO A 732 -3.24 -40.01 24.48
CA PRO A 732 -1.83 -40.18 24.79
C PRO A 732 -1.14 -38.80 24.85
N MET A 733 -1.48 -37.99 25.84
CA MET A 733 -1.00 -36.62 26.02
C MET A 733 -0.52 -36.39 27.47
N PRO A 734 0.58 -35.64 27.70
CA PRO A 734 1.03 -35.29 29.04
C PRO A 734 -0.03 -34.50 29.81
N LYS A 735 -0.11 -34.74 31.12
CA LYS A 735 -1.11 -34.11 31.99
C LYS A 735 -0.97 -32.58 31.99
N GLU A 736 0.24 -32.01 31.93
CA GLU A 736 0.39 -30.55 31.87
C GLU A 736 -0.23 -29.96 30.60
N LYS A 737 -0.11 -30.66 29.46
CA LYS A 737 -0.69 -30.24 28.18
C LYS A 737 -2.21 -30.38 28.19
N TRP A 738 -2.76 -31.43 28.81
CA TRP A 738 -4.20 -31.56 29.05
C TRP A 738 -4.74 -30.42 29.92
N ASP A 739 -4.02 -30.11 31.01
CA ASP A 739 -4.48 -29.11 31.97
C ASP A 739 -4.45 -27.68 31.41
N SER A 740 -3.60 -27.42 30.41
CA SER A 740 -3.51 -26.14 29.68
C SER A 740 -4.64 -25.87 28.68
N ILE A 741 -5.50 -26.87 28.40
CA ILE A 741 -6.63 -26.71 27.48
C ILE A 741 -7.83 -26.14 28.25
N TYR A 742 -8.23 -24.93 27.85
CA TYR A 742 -9.38 -24.23 28.41
C TYR A 742 -10.63 -24.47 27.55
N PRO A 743 -11.83 -24.49 28.16
CA PRO A 743 -13.08 -24.55 27.40
C PRO A 743 -13.20 -23.37 26.44
N ASN A 744 -13.79 -23.61 25.27
CA ASN A 744 -14.00 -22.55 24.30
C ASN A 744 -14.84 -21.42 24.92
N PRO A 745 -14.36 -20.15 24.91
CA PRO A 745 -14.99 -19.03 25.61
C PRO A 745 -16.38 -18.67 25.07
N ARG A 746 -16.80 -19.22 23.93
CA ARG A 746 -18.15 -19.06 23.36
C ARG A 746 -19.17 -20.08 23.90
N LEU A 747 -18.75 -21.04 24.72
CA LEU A 747 -19.62 -22.04 25.32
C LEU A 747 -20.14 -21.57 26.68
N SER A 748 -21.43 -21.71 26.91
CA SER A 748 -22.06 -21.51 28.22
C SER A 748 -22.12 -22.84 28.99
N GLY A 749 -21.39 -22.95 30.10
CA GLY A 749 -21.48 -24.09 31.03
C GLY A 749 -22.55 -23.89 32.11
N PRO A 750 -22.93 -24.93 32.87
CA PRO A 750 -23.77 -24.76 34.04
C PRO A 750 -23.07 -23.89 35.08
N VAL A 751 -23.82 -22.99 35.73
CA VAL A 751 -23.31 -22.12 36.80
C VAL A 751 -22.95 -22.99 38.00
N ILE A 752 -21.67 -23.33 38.14
CA ILE A 752 -21.15 -23.92 39.38
C ILE A 752 -20.99 -22.76 40.36
N VAL A 753 -21.96 -22.59 41.25
CA VAL A 753 -21.81 -21.72 42.43
C VAL A 753 -20.85 -22.44 43.37
N THR A 754 -19.56 -22.18 43.25
CA THR A 754 -18.61 -22.52 44.30
C THR A 754 -18.91 -21.59 45.49
N ARG A 755 -19.59 -22.12 46.51
CA ARG A 755 -19.42 -21.61 47.88
C ARG A 755 -17.96 -21.82 48.24
N VAL A 756 -17.25 -20.71 48.42
CA VAL A 756 -15.96 -20.70 49.09
C VAL A 756 -16.29 -20.74 50.59
N ASP A 757 -16.20 -21.92 51.19
CA ASP A 757 -16.06 -22.05 52.64
C ASP A 757 -14.55 -21.97 52.95
N ASP A 758 -14.21 -20.97 53.79
CA ASP A 758 -12.96 -20.66 54.54
C ASP A 758 -11.57 -20.91 53.93
#